data_AF-A0A2N3BIV7-F1
#
_entry.id   AF-A0A2N3BIV7-F1
#
_cell.length_a   1.000
_cell.length_b   1.000
_cell.length_c   1.000
_cell.angle_alpha   90.00
_cell.angle_beta   90.00
_cell.angle_gamma   90.00
#
_symmetry.space_group_name_H-M   'P 1'
#
loop_
_entity.id
_entity.type
_entity.pdbx_description
1 polymer ?
#
loop_
_entity_poly.entity_id
_entity_poly.type
_entity_poly.pdbx_seq_one_letter_code
_entity_poly.pdbx_strand_id
1 'polypeptide(L)'
;MGATPRSEAAEAIPRRLFAYNGGFLAPQLRRILALAGHELRLGLPGKADAVVVWGRSPTAWRGERVAAHRGVPVVRIEDAFLRSIRPGRSGDAPTGLLIDPLGVHFDSAVPSRIEALLARAPLDDSDLLRRSREGIARLQASDLSKYNNFDQSEPVPDPGYVLVVDQTAGDASITHGGAKATTFREMLVVAQIENPGARIVVKAHPETAMGLRTGHYGADIASGRITLLTAQVSPWRLLEGAIAVYTVASQLGYEAILAGHKPRVFGQPFYAGWGLTSDENPVARRHRTLTRAQIFAVTHILAPVWYDPCRDRLCSFEEVLDTLEASVRAYREDRRGYVAVGMRLWKRRALQQAFGHARRLEFENTPARAIAKARAGGRGLLVWAGKETPELCASGLPLARIEDGFLRSRGLGANLVPPLSLVRDLQGIYYDPAHASDLEALIAAPAPAGARRAENLVHALRKARLSKYNIAAGPLPDLPIGHRILVPGQVEDDASIRSGAPAECTNLALLARTRQENPNSIVIFKPHPDVEVGLRPGAVDDAEALRYANIITRAADPIALIDACDEVWTMTSLLGFEALLRGKPVTCLGIPFYAGWGLTRDRVATPARRSARPDLLQLAHAALIAYPRYFDPVSRHPCPPEVVVARLATGKLPKAGAANRVLAKLQGLFATTPFWR
;
A
#
# COMPACT_ATOMS: atom_id res chain seq x y z
N MET A 1 19.03 -3.76 18.19
CA MET A 1 20.35 -4.09 17.64
C MET A 1 20.54 -5.58 17.81
N GLY A 2 20.35 -6.34 16.74
CA GLY A 2 20.64 -7.77 16.68
C GLY A 2 21.22 -7.97 15.30
N ALA A 3 22.54 -8.14 15.22
CA ALA A 3 23.23 -8.41 13.97
C ALA A 3 22.79 -9.79 13.49
N THR A 4 22.13 -9.85 12.34
CA THR A 4 21.84 -11.10 11.64
C THR A 4 23.18 -11.78 11.34
N PRO A 5 23.37 -13.07 11.68
CA PRO A 5 24.61 -13.76 11.38
C PRO A 5 24.79 -13.79 9.86
N ARG A 6 25.91 -13.25 9.37
CA ARG A 6 26.32 -13.36 7.97
C ARG A 6 26.60 -14.85 7.69
N SER A 7 25.76 -15.47 6.88
CA SER A 7 25.99 -16.81 6.33
C SER A 7 27.29 -16.83 5.50
N GLU A 8 28.17 -17.78 5.82
CA GLU A 8 29.56 -17.93 5.39
C GLU A 8 29.79 -18.45 3.95
N ALA A 9 28.86 -18.27 3.01
CA ALA A 9 29.09 -18.72 1.62
C ALA A 9 28.42 -17.87 0.53
N ALA A 10 28.52 -16.54 0.63
CA ALA A 10 28.38 -15.66 -0.54
C ALA A 10 29.78 -15.17 -0.91
N GLU A 11 30.30 -15.58 -2.08
CA GLU A 11 31.45 -14.89 -2.67
C GLU A 11 31.16 -13.39 -2.67
N ALA A 12 31.98 -12.63 -1.96
CA ALA A 12 31.73 -11.21 -1.76
C ALA A 12 31.80 -10.50 -3.12
N ILE A 13 30.66 -9.95 -3.57
CA ILE A 13 30.59 -9.19 -4.81
C ILE A 13 31.52 -7.96 -4.69
N PRO A 14 32.44 -7.72 -5.65
CA PRO A 14 33.32 -6.57 -5.61
C PRO A 14 32.59 -5.24 -5.44
N ARG A 15 33.22 -4.31 -4.69
CA ARG A 15 32.68 -2.98 -4.46
C ARG A 15 32.56 -2.18 -5.76
N ARG A 16 33.56 -2.21 -6.64
CA ARG A 16 33.56 -1.43 -7.88
C ARG A 16 33.04 -2.29 -9.03
N LEU A 17 32.00 -1.80 -9.69
CA LEU A 17 31.31 -2.47 -10.79
C LEU A 17 31.41 -1.63 -12.06
N PHE A 18 32.02 -2.16 -13.11
CA PHE A 18 32.20 -1.47 -14.38
C PHE A 18 31.05 -1.80 -15.34
N ALA A 19 30.34 -0.78 -15.82
CA ALA A 19 29.19 -0.93 -16.70
C ALA A 19 29.49 -0.41 -18.11
N TYR A 20 29.00 -1.13 -19.13
CA TYR A 20 29.20 -0.81 -20.56
C TYR A 20 27.86 -0.63 -21.32
N ASN A 21 26.80 -0.31 -20.59
CA ASN A 21 25.45 -0.06 -21.11
C ASN A 21 24.84 1.16 -20.42
N GLY A 22 24.24 2.07 -21.19
CA GLY A 22 23.56 3.28 -20.69
C GLY A 22 22.37 3.00 -19.76
N GLY A 23 21.81 1.79 -19.76
CA GLY A 23 20.78 1.39 -18.80
C GLY A 23 21.21 1.55 -17.32
N PHE A 24 22.51 1.44 -17.04
CA PHE A 24 23.09 1.68 -15.71
C PHE A 24 23.13 3.15 -15.28
N LEU A 25 22.69 4.08 -16.14
CA LEU A 25 22.57 5.50 -15.79
C LEU A 25 21.26 5.82 -15.06
N ALA A 26 20.28 4.91 -15.04
CA ALA A 26 18.99 5.12 -14.40
C ALA A 26 19.14 5.47 -12.91
N PRO A 27 18.62 6.63 -12.44
CA PRO A 27 18.92 7.14 -11.09
C PRO A 27 18.61 6.16 -9.96
N GLN A 28 17.45 5.51 -10.02
CA GLN A 28 17.03 4.56 -8.99
C GLN A 28 17.90 3.29 -8.99
N LEU A 29 18.22 2.73 -10.15
CA LEU A 29 19.15 1.59 -10.26
C LEU A 29 20.51 1.92 -9.62
N ARG A 30 21.08 3.09 -9.95
CA ARG A 30 22.34 3.55 -9.35
C ARG A 30 22.22 3.70 -7.84
N ARG A 31 21.09 4.22 -7.36
CA ARG A 31 20.83 4.41 -5.93
C ARG A 31 20.75 3.08 -5.19
N ILE A 32 20.03 2.09 -5.73
CA ILE A 32 19.92 0.75 -5.15
C ILE A 32 21.30 0.10 -5.05
N LEU A 33 22.09 0.16 -6.13
CA LEU A 33 23.44 -0.41 -6.14
C LEU A 33 24.37 0.27 -5.14
N ALA A 34 24.33 1.61 -5.06
CA ALA A 34 25.11 2.37 -4.07
C ALA A 34 24.73 1.98 -2.63
N LEU A 35 23.43 1.85 -2.34
CA LEU A 35 22.94 1.42 -1.03
C LEU A 35 23.28 -0.05 -0.71
N ALA A 36 23.41 -0.89 -1.74
CA ALA A 36 23.92 -2.27 -1.63
C ALA A 36 25.44 -2.35 -1.49
N GLY A 37 26.15 -1.20 -1.44
CA GLY A 37 27.59 -1.15 -1.28
C GLY A 37 28.39 -1.23 -2.59
N HIS A 38 27.72 -1.12 -3.75
CA HIS A 38 28.35 -1.17 -5.06
C HIS A 38 28.49 0.23 -5.69
N GLU A 39 29.67 0.51 -6.20
CA GLU A 39 30.01 1.73 -6.89
C GLU A 39 30.11 1.47 -8.40
N LEU A 40 29.19 2.07 -9.16
CA LEU A 40 29.24 2.02 -10.62
C LEU A 40 30.35 2.91 -11.17
N ARG A 41 31.25 2.32 -11.95
CA ARG A 41 32.39 2.97 -12.60
C ARG A 41 32.32 2.82 -14.12
N LEU A 42 32.95 3.77 -14.81
CA LEU A 42 33.27 3.69 -16.23
C LEU A 42 34.78 3.46 -16.39
N GLY A 43 35.21 2.98 -17.55
CA GLY A 43 36.62 2.70 -17.84
C GLY A 43 36.91 1.20 -17.85
N LEU A 44 38.08 0.79 -17.34
CA LEU A 44 38.54 -0.59 -17.36
C LEU A 44 38.69 -1.13 -15.93
N PRO A 45 38.20 -2.35 -15.63
CA PRO A 45 38.31 -2.93 -14.30
C PRO A 45 39.75 -3.37 -13.99
N GLY A 46 40.14 -3.22 -12.72
CA GLY A 46 41.33 -3.84 -12.14
C GLY A 46 41.02 -5.23 -11.57
N LYS A 47 42.05 -5.94 -11.08
CA LYS A 47 41.95 -7.34 -10.61
C LYS A 47 40.97 -7.58 -9.46
N ALA A 48 40.69 -6.55 -8.65
CA ALA A 48 39.77 -6.61 -7.51
C ALA A 48 38.35 -6.11 -7.84
N ASP A 49 38.08 -5.80 -9.11
CA ASP A 49 36.81 -5.24 -9.57
C ASP A 49 35.97 -6.30 -10.28
N ALA A 50 34.72 -5.98 -10.59
CA ALA A 50 33.87 -6.78 -11.45
C ALA A 50 33.30 -5.95 -12.60
N VAL A 51 32.86 -6.64 -13.65
CA VAL A 51 32.01 -6.05 -14.68
C VAL A 51 30.56 -6.35 -14.36
N VAL A 52 29.68 -5.37 -14.52
CA VAL A 52 28.25 -5.54 -14.32
C VAL A 52 27.48 -5.47 -15.63
N VAL A 53 26.55 -6.40 -15.82
CA VAL A 53 25.70 -6.50 -17.01
C VAL A 53 24.24 -6.69 -16.62
N TRP A 54 23.33 -6.24 -17.49
CA TRP A 54 21.89 -6.51 -17.30
C TRP A 54 21.55 -7.87 -17.90
N GLY A 55 21.23 -8.83 -17.05
CA GLY A 55 20.88 -10.21 -17.38
C GLY A 55 21.69 -10.79 -18.54
N ARG A 56 20.98 -11.21 -19.58
CA ARG A 56 21.50 -11.62 -20.89
C ARG A 56 21.00 -10.68 -21.99
N SER A 57 21.03 -9.38 -21.71
CA SER A 57 20.60 -8.35 -22.67
C SER A 57 21.43 -8.40 -23.96
N PRO A 58 20.91 -7.93 -25.10
CA PRO A 58 21.65 -7.90 -26.37
C PRO A 58 22.96 -7.09 -26.36
N THR A 59 23.20 -6.31 -25.30
CA THR A 59 24.43 -5.53 -25.10
C THR A 59 25.33 -6.09 -24.01
N ALA A 60 24.92 -7.16 -23.32
CA ALA A 60 25.69 -7.80 -22.24
C ALA A 60 27.06 -8.29 -22.73
N TRP A 61 27.15 -8.76 -23.98
CA TRP A 61 28.40 -9.23 -24.60
C TRP A 61 29.54 -8.21 -24.53
N ARG A 62 29.23 -6.90 -24.52
CA ARG A 62 30.25 -5.84 -24.40
C ARG A 62 30.97 -5.93 -23.07
N GLY A 63 30.20 -6.06 -21.98
CA GLY A 63 30.76 -6.24 -20.64
C GLY A 63 31.43 -7.59 -20.48
N GLU A 64 30.80 -8.67 -20.94
CA GLU A 64 31.35 -10.03 -20.86
C GLU A 64 32.71 -10.14 -21.58
N ARG A 65 32.86 -9.52 -22.75
CA ARG A 65 34.14 -9.45 -23.47
C ARG A 65 35.22 -8.71 -22.68
N VAL A 66 34.87 -7.58 -22.05
CA VAL A 66 35.83 -6.84 -21.21
C VAL A 66 36.21 -7.65 -19.98
N ALA A 67 35.24 -8.30 -19.34
CA ALA A 67 35.47 -9.13 -18.17
C ALA A 67 36.43 -10.29 -18.48
N ALA A 68 36.18 -11.00 -19.59
CA ALA A 68 37.03 -12.09 -20.08
C ALA A 68 38.45 -11.60 -20.39
N HIS A 69 38.60 -10.48 -21.11
CA HIS A 69 39.90 -9.93 -21.45
C HIS A 69 40.69 -9.47 -20.22
N ARG A 70 40.00 -9.04 -19.16
CA ARG A 70 40.60 -8.53 -17.92
C ARG A 70 40.76 -9.59 -16.84
N GLY A 71 40.18 -10.79 -17.04
CA GLY A 71 40.17 -11.86 -16.05
C GLY A 71 39.43 -11.49 -14.76
N VAL A 72 38.31 -10.74 -14.88
CA VAL A 72 37.49 -10.31 -13.74
C VAL A 72 36.09 -10.92 -13.79
N PRO A 73 35.41 -11.10 -12.64
CA PRO A 73 34.08 -11.70 -12.61
C PRO A 73 33.01 -10.81 -13.25
N VAL A 74 31.91 -11.46 -13.69
CA VAL A 74 30.72 -10.79 -14.21
C VAL A 74 29.60 -10.89 -13.18
N VAL A 75 29.06 -9.74 -12.77
CA VAL A 75 27.87 -9.64 -11.94
C VAL A 75 26.67 -9.35 -12.85
N ARG A 76 25.62 -10.15 -12.76
CA ARG A 76 24.38 -9.93 -13.52
C ARG A 76 23.32 -9.30 -12.64
N ILE A 77 22.66 -8.29 -13.19
CA ILE A 77 21.53 -7.63 -12.55
C ILE A 77 20.27 -7.87 -13.37
N GLU A 78 19.18 -8.15 -12.66
CA GLU A 78 17.83 -8.21 -13.23
C GLU A 78 16.81 -7.54 -12.30
N ASP A 79 15.64 -7.26 -12.86
CA ASP A 79 14.49 -6.87 -12.07
C ASP A 79 14.12 -7.98 -11.07
N ALA A 80 13.75 -7.61 -9.84
CA ALA A 80 13.14 -8.55 -8.91
C ALA A 80 11.73 -8.97 -9.37
N PHE A 81 11.21 -10.06 -8.80
CA PHE A 81 9.93 -10.65 -9.22
C PHE A 81 8.72 -9.74 -8.96
N LEU A 82 8.80 -8.87 -7.97
CA LEU A 82 7.86 -7.78 -7.75
C LEU A 82 8.54 -6.48 -8.21
N ARG A 83 8.01 -5.80 -9.24
CA ARG A 83 8.77 -4.74 -9.90
C ARG A 83 8.16 -3.34 -9.77
N SER A 84 6.94 -3.14 -10.26
CA SER A 84 6.36 -1.80 -10.43
C SER A 84 4.89 -1.83 -10.86
N ILE A 85 4.28 -0.67 -11.06
CA ILE A 85 2.92 -0.57 -11.63
C ILE A 85 2.97 -0.96 -13.11
N ARG A 86 3.77 -0.28 -13.93
CA ARG A 86 3.91 -0.55 -15.37
C ARG A 86 5.22 -1.25 -15.69
N PRO A 87 5.35 -1.90 -16.87
CA PRO A 87 6.62 -2.43 -17.35
C PRO A 87 7.73 -1.36 -17.41
N GLY A 88 9.00 -1.80 -17.32
CA GLY A 88 10.14 -0.88 -17.32
C GLY A 88 10.26 -0.02 -18.57
N ARG A 89 9.84 -0.56 -19.72
CA ARG A 89 9.78 0.17 -20.99
C ARG A 89 8.75 1.31 -20.99
N SER A 90 7.85 1.35 -20.01
CA SER A 90 6.90 2.45 -19.78
C SER A 90 7.41 3.51 -18.80
N GLY A 91 8.68 3.42 -18.36
CA GLY A 91 9.36 4.43 -17.55
C GLY A 91 9.31 4.21 -16.04
N ASP A 92 8.62 3.18 -15.56
CA ASP A 92 8.59 2.87 -14.13
C ASP A 92 9.92 2.24 -13.69
N ALA A 93 10.48 2.74 -12.59
CA ALA A 93 11.69 2.20 -11.98
C ALA A 93 11.40 0.94 -11.15
N PRO A 94 12.38 0.02 -11.01
CA PRO A 94 12.20 -1.19 -10.21
C PRO A 94 12.23 -0.90 -8.71
N THR A 95 11.38 -1.59 -7.96
CA THR A 95 11.36 -1.57 -6.48
C THR A 95 12.39 -2.50 -5.84
N GLY A 96 12.99 -3.40 -6.63
CA GLY A 96 14.09 -4.26 -6.18
C GLY A 96 14.87 -4.87 -7.34
N LEU A 97 16.05 -5.40 -7.02
CA LEU A 97 16.98 -6.00 -7.96
C LEU A 97 17.43 -7.38 -7.51
N LEU A 98 17.62 -8.28 -8.48
CA LEU A 98 18.44 -9.47 -8.30
C LEU A 98 19.88 -9.09 -8.66
N ILE A 99 20.80 -9.19 -7.71
CA ILE A 99 22.24 -9.00 -7.93
C ILE A 99 22.89 -10.37 -7.78
N ASP A 100 23.39 -10.91 -8.89
CA ASP A 100 23.82 -12.30 -9.02
C ASP A 100 25.29 -12.38 -9.49
N PRO A 101 26.23 -12.81 -8.63
CA PRO A 101 27.61 -13.03 -9.02
C PRO A 101 27.87 -14.37 -9.71
N LEU A 102 26.93 -15.31 -9.66
CA LEU A 102 27.13 -16.67 -10.16
C LEU A 102 26.63 -16.83 -11.60
N GLY A 103 25.45 -16.27 -11.88
CA GLY A 103 24.76 -16.45 -13.15
C GLY A 103 23.60 -15.48 -13.30
N VAL A 104 22.48 -15.94 -13.84
CA VAL A 104 21.21 -15.23 -13.81
C VAL A 104 20.09 -16.25 -13.69
N HIS A 105 19.05 -15.95 -12.92
CA HIS A 105 18.04 -16.92 -12.50
C HIS A 105 17.37 -17.71 -13.64
N PHE A 106 17.17 -17.11 -14.81
CA PHE A 106 16.55 -17.75 -15.97
C PHE A 106 17.54 -18.52 -16.87
N ASP A 107 18.84 -18.47 -16.60
CA ASP A 107 19.85 -19.21 -17.35
C ASP A 107 20.10 -20.57 -16.71
N SER A 108 19.61 -21.60 -17.37
CA SER A 108 19.66 -22.98 -16.91
C SER A 108 20.99 -23.69 -17.21
N ALA A 109 21.87 -23.09 -18.02
CA ALA A 109 23.15 -23.70 -18.36
C ALA A 109 24.15 -23.67 -17.19
N VAL A 110 24.02 -22.70 -16.30
CA VAL A 110 24.91 -22.51 -15.14
C VAL A 110 24.11 -22.24 -13.86
N PRO A 111 24.63 -22.57 -12.66
CA PRO A 111 23.99 -22.19 -11.42
C PRO A 111 23.87 -20.67 -11.26
N SER A 112 22.72 -20.23 -10.74
CA SER A 112 22.47 -18.84 -10.33
C SER A 112 22.48 -18.71 -8.82
N ARG A 113 22.53 -17.49 -8.28
CA ARG A 113 22.38 -17.24 -6.83
C ARG A 113 21.05 -17.76 -6.30
N ILE A 114 19.97 -17.63 -7.07
CA ILE A 114 18.66 -18.21 -6.71
C ILE A 114 18.75 -19.74 -6.65
N GLU A 115 19.32 -20.38 -7.68
CA GLU A 115 19.47 -21.83 -7.70
C GLU A 115 20.31 -22.34 -6.53
N ALA A 116 21.41 -21.65 -6.21
CA ALA A 116 22.26 -21.98 -5.07
C ALA A 116 21.50 -21.90 -3.73
N LEU A 117 20.70 -20.85 -3.53
CA LEU A 117 19.87 -20.67 -2.34
C LEU A 117 18.77 -21.75 -2.26
N LEU A 118 18.08 -22.04 -3.37
CA LEU A 118 17.07 -23.11 -3.42
C LEU A 118 17.69 -24.47 -3.08
N ALA A 119 18.88 -24.77 -3.62
CA ALA A 119 19.55 -26.04 -3.39
C ALA A 119 20.06 -26.20 -1.95
N ARG A 120 20.63 -25.15 -1.34
CA ARG A 120 21.49 -25.29 -0.14
C ARG A 120 21.03 -24.53 1.10
N ALA A 121 20.17 -23.52 0.98
CA ALA A 121 19.76 -22.75 2.15
C ALA A 121 18.90 -23.59 3.11
N PRO A 122 19.03 -23.39 4.45
CA PRO A 122 18.09 -23.93 5.42
C PRO A 122 16.76 -23.17 5.27
N LEU A 123 15.74 -23.85 4.73
CA LEU A 123 14.43 -23.26 4.40
C LEU A 123 13.34 -23.89 5.27
N ASP A 124 13.64 -24.14 6.54
CA ASP A 124 12.81 -24.77 7.55
C ASP A 124 12.54 -23.86 8.76
N ASP A 125 13.16 -22.69 8.81
CA ASP A 125 12.89 -21.66 9.83
C ASP A 125 11.41 -21.25 9.86
N SER A 126 10.80 -21.34 11.04
CA SER A 126 9.35 -21.15 11.21
C SER A 126 8.92 -19.70 10.96
N ASP A 127 9.75 -18.72 11.32
CA ASP A 127 9.48 -17.30 11.05
C ASP A 127 9.55 -17.01 9.56
N LEU A 128 10.58 -17.48 8.86
CA LEU A 128 10.75 -17.34 7.42
C LEU A 128 9.57 -17.96 6.66
N LEU A 129 9.17 -19.20 7.01
CA LEU A 129 8.04 -19.86 6.36
C LEU A 129 6.71 -19.16 6.63
N ARG A 130 6.53 -18.59 7.83
CA ARG A 130 5.36 -17.77 8.17
C ARG A 130 5.34 -16.47 7.37
N ARG A 131 6.48 -15.77 7.27
CA ARG A 131 6.65 -14.57 6.42
C ARG A 131 6.33 -14.88 4.96
N SER A 132 6.76 -16.03 4.45
CA SER A 132 6.44 -16.46 3.08
C SER A 132 4.95 -16.68 2.87
N ARG A 133 4.27 -17.39 3.77
CA ARG A 133 2.81 -17.62 3.66
C ARG A 133 2.03 -16.31 3.73
N GLU A 134 2.40 -15.42 4.64
CA GLU A 134 1.79 -14.08 4.75
C GLU A 134 2.05 -13.24 3.49
N GLY A 135 3.26 -13.29 2.94
CA GLY A 135 3.62 -12.62 1.69
C GLY A 135 2.79 -13.08 0.50
N ILE A 136 2.64 -14.40 0.32
CA ILE A 136 1.80 -14.99 -0.75
C ILE A 136 0.34 -14.54 -0.57
N ALA A 137 -0.20 -14.65 0.65
CA ALA A 137 -1.58 -14.27 0.93
C ALA A 137 -1.83 -12.77 0.66
N ARG A 138 -0.88 -11.90 1.01
CA ARG A 138 -0.98 -10.46 0.74
C ARG A 138 -0.87 -10.12 -0.75
N LEU A 139 0.00 -10.80 -1.50
CA LEU A 139 0.06 -10.62 -2.95
C LEU A 139 -1.26 -11.00 -3.62
N GLN A 140 -1.87 -12.11 -3.21
CA GLN A 140 -3.19 -12.53 -3.72
C GLN A 140 -4.29 -11.55 -3.31
N ALA A 141 -4.37 -11.17 -2.04
CA ALA A 141 -5.40 -10.25 -1.53
C ALA A 141 -5.31 -8.85 -2.15
N SER A 142 -4.10 -8.35 -2.41
CA SER A 142 -3.86 -7.07 -3.06
C SER A 142 -3.86 -7.16 -4.59
N ASP A 143 -4.06 -8.36 -5.14
CA ASP A 143 -4.02 -8.65 -6.57
C ASP A 143 -2.72 -8.11 -7.21
N LEU A 144 -1.57 -8.48 -6.64
CA LEU A 144 -0.25 -7.99 -7.05
C LEU A 144 0.55 -9.04 -7.83
N SER A 145 1.19 -8.62 -8.91
CA SER A 145 2.07 -9.42 -9.78
C SER A 145 3.32 -8.58 -10.12
N LYS A 146 4.19 -9.07 -11.03
CA LYS A 146 5.36 -8.30 -11.51
C LYS A 146 5.00 -6.88 -11.94
N TYR A 147 3.91 -6.77 -12.71
CA TYR A 147 3.32 -5.53 -13.21
C TYR A 147 1.86 -5.46 -12.79
N ASN A 148 1.40 -4.26 -12.42
CA ASN A 148 0.17 -4.03 -11.69
C ASN A 148 -0.74 -2.97 -12.34
N ASN A 149 -0.59 -2.77 -13.65
CA ASN A 149 -1.33 -1.77 -14.43
C ASN A 149 -2.61 -2.32 -15.10
N PHE A 150 -3.02 -3.54 -14.75
CA PHE A 150 -4.25 -4.16 -15.24
C PHE A 150 -5.50 -3.61 -14.52
N ASP A 151 -6.66 -3.81 -15.15
CA ASP A 151 -7.95 -3.40 -14.60
C ASP A 151 -8.58 -4.53 -13.76
N GLN A 152 -8.90 -4.26 -12.50
CA GLN A 152 -9.55 -5.23 -11.62
C GLN A 152 -11.03 -5.47 -11.97
N SER A 153 -11.66 -4.61 -12.76
CA SER A 153 -13.01 -4.86 -13.28
C SER A 153 -12.99 -5.52 -14.66
N GLU A 154 -11.82 -5.72 -15.28
CA GLU A 154 -11.75 -6.43 -16.56
C GLU A 154 -12.27 -7.87 -16.36
N PRO A 155 -13.18 -8.35 -17.22
CA PRO A 155 -13.67 -9.71 -17.14
C PRO A 155 -12.55 -10.71 -17.46
N VAL A 156 -12.51 -11.79 -16.70
CA VAL A 156 -11.72 -12.99 -17.03
C VAL A 156 -12.65 -14.01 -17.71
N PRO A 157 -12.12 -14.95 -18.50
CA PRO A 157 -12.92 -16.04 -19.06
C PRO A 157 -13.61 -16.84 -17.96
N ASP A 158 -14.82 -17.36 -18.23
CA ASP A 158 -15.54 -18.21 -17.28
C ASP A 158 -14.66 -19.41 -16.86
N PRO A 159 -14.65 -19.80 -15.57
CA PRO A 159 -13.81 -20.89 -15.06
C PRO A 159 -13.94 -22.22 -15.82
N GLY A 160 -12.91 -23.06 -15.76
CA GLY A 160 -12.89 -24.37 -16.43
C GLY A 160 -12.11 -24.41 -17.75
N TYR A 161 -11.05 -23.62 -17.87
CA TYR A 161 -10.19 -23.58 -19.06
C TYR A 161 -8.74 -23.96 -18.76
N VAL A 162 -8.02 -24.39 -19.79
CA VAL A 162 -6.57 -24.56 -19.77
C VAL A 162 -5.92 -23.24 -20.16
N LEU A 163 -5.01 -22.75 -19.32
CA LEU A 163 -4.26 -21.54 -19.57
C LEU A 163 -2.92 -21.87 -20.24
N VAL A 164 -2.70 -21.31 -21.42
CA VAL A 164 -1.40 -21.38 -22.12
C VAL A 164 -0.77 -19.99 -22.07
N VAL A 165 0.41 -19.88 -21.48
CA VAL A 165 1.08 -18.60 -21.24
C VAL A 165 2.00 -18.25 -22.40
N ASP A 166 1.73 -17.12 -23.07
CA ASP A 166 2.62 -16.54 -24.06
C ASP A 166 3.78 -15.77 -23.40
N GLN A 167 4.84 -15.51 -24.18
CA GLN A 167 5.95 -14.65 -23.82
C GLN A 167 6.33 -13.75 -25.00
N THR A 168 7.05 -12.68 -24.72
CA THR A 168 7.57 -11.81 -25.79
C THR A 168 8.64 -12.54 -26.61
N ALA A 169 8.58 -12.43 -27.94
CA ALA A 169 9.61 -12.95 -28.82
C ALA A 169 10.99 -12.35 -28.48
N GLY A 170 12.02 -13.20 -28.47
CA GLY A 170 13.39 -12.79 -28.10
C GLY A 170 13.59 -12.55 -26.60
N ASP A 171 12.66 -12.95 -25.74
CA ASP A 171 12.90 -13.00 -24.30
C ASP A 171 14.10 -13.93 -24.00
N ALA A 172 15.08 -13.39 -23.26
CA ALA A 172 16.29 -14.11 -22.92
C ALA A 172 16.01 -15.38 -22.10
N SER A 173 14.94 -15.39 -21.30
CA SER A 173 14.53 -16.57 -20.51
C SER A 173 14.09 -17.76 -21.37
N ILE A 174 13.69 -17.53 -22.62
CA ILE A 174 13.33 -18.61 -23.55
C ILE A 174 14.61 -19.32 -23.98
N THR A 175 15.54 -18.57 -24.57
CA THR A 175 16.79 -19.13 -25.13
C THR A 175 17.67 -19.73 -24.04
N HIS A 176 17.86 -19.02 -22.93
CA HIS A 176 18.69 -19.49 -21.80
C HIS A 176 17.97 -20.48 -20.88
N GLY A 177 16.65 -20.62 -21.02
CA GLY A 177 15.85 -21.70 -20.44
C GLY A 177 15.77 -22.93 -21.33
N GLY A 178 16.65 -23.09 -22.33
CA GLY A 178 16.70 -24.29 -23.17
C GLY A 178 15.52 -24.45 -24.15
N ALA A 179 14.78 -23.38 -24.42
CA ALA A 179 13.61 -23.39 -25.30
C ALA A 179 13.82 -22.52 -26.54
N LYS A 180 12.94 -22.68 -27.53
CA LYS A 180 12.94 -21.95 -28.80
C LYS A 180 11.51 -21.61 -29.22
N ALA A 181 11.36 -20.82 -30.29
CA ALA A 181 10.04 -20.44 -30.80
C ALA A 181 9.15 -21.66 -31.14
N THR A 182 9.73 -22.77 -31.61
CA THR A 182 8.97 -23.99 -31.91
C THR A 182 8.41 -24.67 -30.65
N THR A 183 9.05 -24.49 -29.49
CA THR A 183 8.60 -25.03 -28.20
C THR A 183 7.23 -24.48 -27.81
N PHE A 184 6.90 -23.24 -28.19
CA PHE A 184 5.56 -22.69 -27.97
C PHE A 184 4.51 -23.45 -28.80
N ARG A 185 4.80 -23.74 -30.07
CA ARG A 185 3.88 -24.51 -30.92
C ARG A 185 3.65 -25.91 -30.36
N GLU A 186 4.70 -26.60 -29.93
CA GLU A 186 4.60 -27.89 -29.24
C GLU A 186 3.75 -27.78 -27.97
N MET A 187 4.03 -26.81 -27.11
CA MET A 187 3.27 -26.58 -25.87
C MET A 187 1.77 -26.42 -26.14
N LEU A 188 1.37 -25.65 -27.15
CA LEU A 188 -0.04 -25.46 -27.50
C LEU A 188 -0.68 -26.75 -28.03
N VAL A 189 0.05 -27.55 -28.82
CA VAL A 189 -0.42 -28.85 -29.30
C VAL A 189 -0.59 -29.83 -28.14
N VAL A 190 0.40 -29.92 -27.24
CA VAL A 190 0.33 -30.80 -26.07
C VAL A 190 -0.81 -30.39 -25.14
N ALA A 191 -1.01 -29.10 -24.89
CA ALA A 191 -2.14 -28.62 -24.09
C ALA A 191 -3.50 -29.07 -24.66
N GLN A 192 -3.63 -29.14 -25.99
CA GLN A 192 -4.84 -29.67 -26.65
C GLN A 192 -5.01 -31.18 -26.49
N ILE A 193 -3.92 -31.93 -26.59
CA ILE A 193 -3.91 -33.39 -26.49
C ILE A 193 -4.19 -33.84 -25.06
N GLU A 194 -3.50 -33.25 -24.08
CA GLU A 194 -3.63 -33.62 -22.66
C GLU A 194 -4.99 -33.19 -22.06
N ASN A 195 -5.70 -32.26 -22.70
CA ASN A 195 -6.98 -31.75 -22.21
C ASN A 195 -8.06 -31.80 -23.31
N PRO A 196 -8.54 -32.99 -23.71
CA PRO A 196 -9.58 -33.13 -24.70
C PRO A 196 -10.89 -32.48 -24.20
N GLY A 197 -11.56 -31.71 -25.07
CA GLY A 197 -12.81 -31.01 -24.74
C GLY A 197 -12.67 -29.72 -23.91
N ALA A 198 -11.54 -29.47 -23.25
CA ALA A 198 -11.34 -28.23 -22.51
C ALA A 198 -11.17 -27.01 -23.45
N ARG A 199 -11.67 -25.85 -23.02
CA ARG A 199 -11.37 -24.55 -23.63
C ARG A 199 -9.91 -24.20 -23.35
N ILE A 200 -9.24 -23.62 -24.33
CA ILE A 200 -7.84 -23.18 -24.21
C ILE A 200 -7.79 -21.67 -24.31
N VAL A 201 -7.29 -21.03 -23.27
CA VAL A 201 -7.06 -19.60 -23.24
C VAL A 201 -5.56 -19.36 -23.37
N VAL A 202 -5.15 -18.76 -24.48
CA VAL A 202 -3.77 -18.32 -24.69
C VAL A 202 -3.65 -16.89 -24.18
N LYS A 203 -2.90 -16.69 -23.08
CA LYS A 203 -2.71 -15.36 -22.50
C LYS A 203 -1.52 -14.65 -23.13
N ALA A 204 -1.78 -13.59 -23.89
CA ALA A 204 -0.73 -12.74 -24.46
C ALA A 204 0.06 -12.01 -23.35
N HIS A 205 1.34 -11.77 -23.58
CA HIS A 205 2.17 -11.02 -22.63
C HIS A 205 1.71 -9.53 -22.54
N PRO A 206 1.71 -8.89 -21.36
CA PRO A 206 1.27 -7.49 -21.21
C PRO A 206 1.97 -6.51 -22.17
N GLU A 207 3.29 -6.64 -22.35
CA GLU A 207 4.02 -5.80 -23.30
C GLU A 207 3.59 -6.00 -24.77
N THR A 208 3.11 -7.20 -25.12
CA THR A 208 2.57 -7.47 -26.45
C THR A 208 1.20 -6.85 -26.62
N ALA A 209 0.34 -6.95 -25.61
CA ALA A 209 -0.94 -6.26 -25.59
C ALA A 209 -0.80 -4.73 -25.67
N MET A 210 0.32 -4.17 -25.19
CA MET A 210 0.65 -2.75 -25.27
C MET A 210 1.40 -2.36 -26.56
N GLY A 211 1.66 -3.29 -27.49
CA GLY A 211 2.39 -3.03 -28.72
C GLY A 211 3.88 -2.75 -28.55
N LEU A 212 4.47 -3.06 -27.39
CA LEU A 212 5.88 -2.80 -27.09
C LEU A 212 6.82 -3.88 -27.66
N ARG A 213 6.34 -5.13 -27.74
CA ARG A 213 7.07 -6.30 -28.30
C ARG A 213 6.11 -7.32 -28.88
N THR A 214 6.50 -8.04 -29.94
CA THR A 214 5.71 -9.15 -30.48
C THR A 214 5.71 -10.36 -29.55
N GLY A 215 4.61 -11.14 -29.52
CA GLY A 215 4.49 -12.41 -28.80
C GLY A 215 4.77 -13.62 -29.71
N HIS A 216 4.66 -14.84 -29.19
CA HIS A 216 4.77 -16.06 -30.00
C HIS A 216 3.43 -16.50 -30.62
N TYR A 217 2.31 -16.05 -30.08
CA TYR A 217 0.98 -16.33 -30.61
C TYR A 217 0.31 -15.06 -31.16
N GLY A 218 -0.28 -15.17 -32.35
CA GLY A 218 -1.07 -14.12 -32.98
C GLY A 218 -2.57 -14.44 -32.98
N ALA A 219 -3.37 -13.59 -33.59
CA ALA A 219 -4.82 -13.81 -33.71
C ALA A 219 -5.16 -15.06 -34.56
N ASP A 220 -4.22 -15.53 -35.38
CA ASP A 220 -4.33 -16.70 -36.26
C ASP A 220 -4.53 -18.02 -35.51
N ILE A 221 -4.12 -18.09 -34.24
CA ILE A 221 -4.30 -19.29 -33.41
C ILE A 221 -5.71 -19.40 -32.81
N ALA A 222 -6.52 -18.34 -32.87
CA ALA A 222 -7.86 -18.34 -32.31
C ALA A 222 -8.80 -19.14 -33.23
N SER A 223 -9.05 -20.39 -32.87
CA SER A 223 -9.88 -21.32 -33.65
C SER A 223 -10.56 -22.33 -32.75
N GLY A 224 -11.84 -22.61 -33.02
CA GLY A 224 -12.67 -23.54 -32.26
C GLY A 224 -12.68 -23.24 -30.77
N ARG A 225 -12.04 -24.10 -29.96
CA ARG A 225 -11.95 -24.00 -28.50
C ARG A 225 -10.79 -23.14 -27.99
N ILE A 226 -9.98 -22.57 -28.87
CA ILE A 226 -8.79 -21.76 -28.53
C ILE A 226 -9.14 -20.28 -28.65
N THR A 227 -8.87 -19.51 -27.59
CA THR A 227 -9.07 -18.06 -27.56
C THR A 227 -7.77 -17.36 -27.18
N LEU A 228 -7.44 -16.26 -27.87
CA LEU A 228 -6.34 -15.39 -27.51
C LEU A 228 -6.83 -14.27 -26.58
N LEU A 229 -6.34 -14.24 -25.34
CA LEU A 229 -6.65 -13.22 -24.34
C LEU A 229 -5.59 -12.12 -24.33
N THR A 230 -5.89 -11.02 -25.03
CA THR A 230 -5.03 -9.82 -25.11
C THR A 230 -5.32 -8.81 -24.01
N ALA A 231 -6.50 -8.85 -23.38
CA ALA A 231 -6.86 -7.95 -22.30
C ALA A 231 -5.87 -8.02 -21.11
N GLN A 232 -5.64 -6.88 -20.47
CA GLN A 232 -4.85 -6.79 -19.25
C GLN A 232 -5.76 -7.09 -18.06
N VAL A 233 -5.90 -8.39 -17.76
CA VAL A 233 -6.66 -8.92 -16.63
C VAL A 233 -5.77 -9.20 -15.42
N SER A 234 -6.39 -9.38 -14.26
CA SER A 234 -5.73 -9.88 -13.05
C SER A 234 -5.12 -11.27 -13.29
N PRO A 235 -3.81 -11.46 -13.03
CA PRO A 235 -3.19 -12.79 -13.06
C PRO A 235 -3.82 -13.75 -12.07
N TRP A 236 -4.18 -13.30 -10.86
CA TRP A 236 -4.76 -14.15 -9.82
C TRP A 236 -6.15 -14.66 -10.20
N ARG A 237 -7.06 -13.78 -10.66
CA ARG A 237 -8.41 -14.19 -11.12
C ARG A 237 -8.34 -15.07 -12.36
N LEU A 238 -7.37 -14.83 -13.24
CA LEU A 238 -7.11 -15.69 -14.41
C LEU A 238 -6.63 -17.09 -13.98
N LEU A 239 -5.74 -17.17 -13.00
CA LEU A 239 -5.24 -18.46 -12.49
C LEU A 239 -6.31 -19.21 -11.70
N GLU A 240 -7.19 -18.52 -10.97
CA GLU A 240 -8.30 -19.12 -10.22
C GLU A 240 -9.30 -19.84 -11.14
N GLY A 241 -9.58 -19.29 -12.33
CA GLY A 241 -10.46 -19.92 -13.31
C GLY A 241 -9.83 -21.07 -14.12
N ALA A 242 -8.51 -21.22 -14.08
CA ALA A 242 -7.80 -22.23 -14.85
C ALA A 242 -7.84 -23.61 -14.18
N ILE A 243 -7.93 -24.69 -14.96
CA ILE A 243 -7.80 -26.08 -14.48
C ILE A 243 -6.38 -26.64 -14.67
N ALA A 244 -5.63 -26.07 -15.60
CA ALA A 244 -4.24 -26.41 -15.87
C ALA A 244 -3.51 -25.20 -16.45
N VAL A 245 -2.21 -25.10 -16.21
CA VAL A 245 -1.36 -23.99 -16.68
C VAL A 245 -0.14 -24.55 -17.43
N TYR A 246 0.04 -24.10 -18.67
CA TYR A 246 1.14 -24.45 -19.56
C TYR A 246 2.03 -23.23 -19.78
N THR A 247 3.33 -23.41 -19.63
CA THR A 247 4.28 -22.31 -19.80
C THR A 247 5.64 -22.80 -20.31
N VAL A 248 6.37 -21.92 -20.99
CA VAL A 248 7.76 -22.19 -21.38
C VAL A 248 8.71 -21.76 -20.26
N ALA A 249 8.88 -20.45 -20.05
CA ALA A 249 9.76 -19.92 -19.01
C ALA A 249 9.21 -18.65 -18.33
N SER A 250 7.92 -18.35 -18.52
CA SER A 250 7.31 -17.11 -18.03
C SER A 250 7.28 -17.05 -16.52
N GLN A 251 7.45 -15.85 -15.95
CA GLN A 251 7.21 -15.64 -14.53
C GLN A 251 5.75 -15.95 -14.13
N LEU A 252 4.79 -15.84 -15.05
CA LEU A 252 3.39 -16.19 -14.76
C LEU A 252 3.24 -17.69 -14.42
N GLY A 253 4.13 -18.55 -14.92
CA GLY A 253 4.20 -19.95 -14.47
C GLY A 253 4.65 -20.10 -13.02
N TYR A 254 5.54 -19.24 -12.54
CA TYR A 254 5.86 -19.19 -11.10
C TYR A 254 4.69 -18.65 -10.28
N GLU A 255 3.99 -17.63 -10.75
CA GLU A 255 2.80 -17.10 -10.07
C GLU A 255 1.67 -18.14 -10.01
N ALA A 256 1.56 -19.03 -11.02
CA ALA A 256 0.65 -20.17 -10.99
C ALA A 256 0.96 -21.13 -9.82
N ILE A 257 2.25 -21.39 -9.53
CA ILE A 257 2.65 -22.18 -8.34
C ILE A 257 2.15 -21.50 -7.07
N LEU A 258 2.29 -20.18 -6.95
CA LEU A 258 1.81 -19.44 -5.78
C LEU A 258 0.28 -19.52 -5.64
N ALA A 259 -0.44 -19.46 -6.76
CA ALA A 259 -1.89 -19.64 -6.84
C ALA A 259 -2.36 -21.09 -6.56
N GLY A 260 -1.44 -22.05 -6.43
CA GLY A 260 -1.74 -23.43 -6.07
C GLY A 260 -1.75 -24.42 -7.24
N HIS A 261 -1.38 -23.98 -8.44
CA HIS A 261 -1.19 -24.88 -9.59
C HIS A 261 0.11 -25.67 -9.51
N LYS A 262 0.16 -26.78 -10.25
CA LYS A 262 1.40 -27.47 -10.64
C LYS A 262 1.58 -27.33 -12.15
N PRO A 263 2.23 -26.25 -12.64
CA PRO A 263 2.28 -25.96 -14.06
C PRO A 263 3.03 -27.02 -14.88
N ARG A 264 2.59 -27.25 -16.12
CA ARG A 264 3.32 -28.02 -17.13
C ARG A 264 4.34 -27.10 -17.82
N VAL A 265 5.63 -27.40 -17.66
CA VAL A 265 6.71 -26.50 -18.06
C VAL A 265 7.53 -27.08 -19.20
N PHE A 266 7.66 -26.34 -20.31
CA PHE A 266 8.36 -26.77 -21.52
C PHE A 266 9.79 -26.24 -21.65
N GLY A 267 10.14 -25.18 -20.92
CA GLY A 267 11.51 -24.69 -20.77
C GLY A 267 12.13 -25.08 -19.43
N GLN A 268 13.19 -24.38 -19.05
CA GLN A 268 13.94 -24.58 -17.81
C GLN A 268 14.03 -23.30 -16.95
N PRO A 269 12.90 -22.65 -16.62
CA PRO A 269 12.90 -21.46 -15.78
C PRO A 269 13.43 -21.74 -14.37
N PHE A 270 13.73 -20.70 -13.59
CA PHE A 270 14.31 -20.81 -12.25
C PHE A 270 13.50 -21.69 -11.27
N TYR A 271 12.20 -21.81 -11.49
CA TYR A 271 11.25 -22.54 -10.65
C TYR A 271 10.98 -23.99 -11.08
N ALA A 272 11.49 -24.42 -12.24
CA ALA A 272 11.42 -25.80 -12.71
C ALA A 272 12.47 -26.68 -12.01
N GLY A 273 12.18 -27.96 -11.81
CA GLY A 273 13.08 -28.94 -11.20
C GLY A 273 13.06 -29.00 -9.67
N TRP A 274 12.07 -28.38 -9.02
CA TRP A 274 11.96 -28.35 -7.54
C TRP A 274 10.74 -29.09 -6.97
N GLY A 275 10.09 -29.93 -7.79
CA GLY A 275 8.91 -30.71 -7.41
C GLY A 275 7.58 -29.92 -7.41
N LEU A 276 7.60 -28.64 -7.80
CA LEU A 276 6.42 -27.75 -7.86
C LEU A 276 5.83 -27.62 -9.27
N THR A 277 6.40 -28.32 -10.25
CA THR A 277 6.05 -28.28 -11.66
C THR A 277 6.04 -29.69 -12.26
N SER A 278 5.44 -29.84 -13.44
CA SER A 278 5.55 -31.01 -14.30
C SER A 278 6.44 -30.66 -15.49
N ASP A 279 7.74 -30.93 -15.35
CA ASP A 279 8.77 -30.46 -16.29
C ASP A 279 8.91 -31.40 -17.50
N GLU A 280 8.91 -30.84 -18.70
CA GLU A 280 9.20 -31.58 -19.94
C GLU A 280 10.69 -31.89 -20.06
N ASN A 281 11.53 -30.90 -19.76
CA ASN A 281 12.98 -31.00 -19.87
C ASN A 281 13.62 -30.61 -18.52
N PRO A 282 13.58 -31.46 -17.49
CA PRO A 282 14.08 -31.11 -16.16
C PRO A 282 15.59 -30.84 -16.17
N VAL A 283 16.04 -29.89 -15.33
CA VAL A 283 17.46 -29.59 -15.14
C VAL A 283 18.07 -30.62 -14.19
N ALA A 284 18.96 -31.48 -14.69
CA ALA A 284 19.48 -32.63 -13.96
C ALA A 284 19.98 -32.32 -12.55
N ARG A 285 20.69 -31.20 -12.33
CA ARG A 285 21.28 -30.83 -11.02
C ARG A 285 20.31 -30.31 -9.96
N ARG A 286 19.03 -30.11 -10.30
CA ARG A 286 18.00 -29.63 -9.36
C ARG A 286 17.26 -30.83 -8.79
N HIS A 287 17.64 -31.24 -7.57
CA HIS A 287 17.15 -32.49 -6.95
C HIS A 287 16.27 -32.27 -5.72
N ARG A 288 16.23 -31.06 -5.16
CA ARG A 288 15.50 -30.78 -3.91
C ARG A 288 14.01 -30.59 -4.19
N THR A 289 13.16 -31.25 -3.42
CA THR A 289 11.72 -30.96 -3.41
C THR A 289 11.44 -29.79 -2.45
N LEU A 290 10.77 -28.75 -2.95
CA LEU A 290 10.44 -27.55 -2.20
C LEU A 290 8.93 -27.38 -2.04
N THR A 291 8.54 -26.68 -0.99
CA THR A 291 7.18 -26.16 -0.84
C THR A 291 7.05 -24.76 -1.46
N ARG A 292 5.81 -24.32 -1.72
CA ARG A 292 5.50 -22.95 -2.19
C ARG A 292 6.11 -21.87 -1.28
N ALA A 293 6.04 -22.07 0.04
CA ALA A 293 6.60 -21.14 1.01
C ALA A 293 8.13 -21.08 0.97
N GLN A 294 8.81 -22.20 0.66
CA GLN A 294 10.27 -22.27 0.57
C GLN A 294 10.80 -21.60 -0.70
N ILE A 295 10.20 -21.88 -1.86
CA ILE A 295 10.62 -21.19 -3.09
C ILE A 295 10.34 -19.69 -2.99
N PHE A 296 9.22 -19.28 -2.37
CA PHE A 296 8.91 -17.89 -2.09
C PHE A 296 9.93 -17.22 -1.15
N ALA A 297 10.36 -17.94 -0.10
CA ALA A 297 11.38 -17.43 0.81
C ALA A 297 12.65 -17.02 0.06
N VAL A 298 13.10 -17.84 -0.89
CA VAL A 298 14.27 -17.47 -1.70
C VAL A 298 13.97 -16.33 -2.65
N THR A 299 12.89 -16.43 -3.42
CA THR A 299 12.64 -15.51 -4.54
C THR A 299 12.21 -14.12 -4.08
N HIS A 300 11.53 -13.99 -2.94
CA HIS A 300 11.00 -12.72 -2.46
C HIS A 300 11.71 -12.20 -1.21
N ILE A 301 12.24 -13.06 -0.33
CA ILE A 301 12.79 -12.63 0.96
C ILE A 301 14.33 -12.63 0.97
N LEU A 302 14.98 -13.70 0.50
CA LEU A 302 16.42 -13.90 0.67
C LEU A 302 17.28 -13.40 -0.50
N ALA A 303 16.85 -13.62 -1.74
CA ALA A 303 17.67 -13.31 -2.91
C ALA A 303 17.63 -11.82 -3.32
N PRO A 304 16.46 -11.16 -3.41
CA PRO A 304 16.39 -9.79 -3.91
C PRO A 304 16.95 -8.75 -2.94
N VAL A 305 17.42 -7.65 -3.50
CA VAL A 305 17.68 -6.40 -2.79
C VAL A 305 16.49 -5.47 -3.03
N TRP A 306 15.75 -5.16 -1.97
CA TRP A 306 14.58 -4.28 -2.02
C TRP A 306 14.92 -2.85 -1.63
N TYR A 307 14.19 -1.89 -2.19
CA TYR A 307 14.41 -0.48 -1.99
C TYR A 307 13.12 0.27 -1.63
N ASP A 308 13.20 1.07 -0.57
CA ASP A 308 12.15 1.96 -0.13
C ASP A 308 12.41 3.36 -0.70
N PRO A 309 11.65 3.81 -1.72
CA PRO A 309 11.84 5.12 -2.34
C PRO A 309 11.44 6.29 -1.42
N CYS A 310 10.63 6.04 -0.38
CA CYS A 310 10.23 7.08 0.56
C CYS A 310 11.34 7.34 1.59
N ARG A 311 11.89 6.27 2.18
CA ARG A 311 12.94 6.39 3.20
C ARG A 311 14.36 6.40 2.64
N ASP A 312 14.51 6.18 1.33
CA ASP A 312 15.77 6.16 0.60
C ASP A 312 16.81 5.22 1.24
N ARG A 313 16.40 3.97 1.45
CA ARG A 313 17.23 2.90 2.02
C ARG A 313 16.86 1.53 1.46
N LEU A 314 17.75 0.56 1.64
CA LEU A 314 17.36 -0.84 1.48
C LEU A 314 16.31 -1.22 2.53
N CYS A 315 15.43 -2.14 2.16
CA CYS A 315 14.31 -2.56 3.01
C CYS A 315 14.06 -4.07 2.92
N SER A 316 13.16 -4.54 3.76
CA SER A 316 12.65 -5.92 3.70
C SER A 316 11.60 -6.08 2.60
N PHE A 317 11.28 -7.34 2.27
CA PHE A 317 10.19 -7.67 1.35
C PHE A 317 8.84 -7.07 1.81
N GLU A 318 8.54 -7.16 3.11
CA GLU A 318 7.29 -6.65 3.67
C GLU A 318 7.17 -5.14 3.48
N GLU A 319 8.25 -4.38 3.71
CA GLU A 319 8.24 -2.93 3.58
C GLU A 319 8.08 -2.46 2.12
N VAL A 320 8.68 -3.18 1.16
CA VAL A 320 8.48 -2.87 -0.26
C VAL A 320 7.08 -3.26 -0.72
N LEU A 321 6.53 -4.35 -0.18
CA LEU A 321 5.15 -4.78 -0.43
C LEU A 321 4.16 -3.74 0.09
N ASP A 322 4.34 -3.23 1.31
CA ASP A 322 3.54 -2.14 1.89
C ASP A 322 3.52 -0.90 0.96
N THR A 323 4.70 -0.55 0.42
CA THR A 323 4.87 0.59 -0.48
C THR A 323 4.19 0.36 -1.84
N LEU A 324 4.30 -0.84 -2.39
CA LEU A 324 3.68 -1.17 -3.66
C LEU A 324 2.16 -1.25 -3.54
N GLU A 325 1.62 -1.83 -2.47
CA GLU A 325 0.17 -1.83 -2.18
C GLU A 325 -0.38 -0.39 -2.17
N ALA A 326 0.28 0.53 -1.46
CA ALA A 326 -0.13 1.93 -1.43
C ALA A 326 -0.09 2.59 -2.83
N SER A 327 0.97 2.33 -3.60
CA SER A 327 1.16 2.91 -4.93
C SER A 327 0.18 2.35 -5.97
N VAL A 328 -0.05 1.03 -5.96
CA VAL A 328 -0.97 0.35 -6.88
C VAL A 328 -2.41 0.72 -6.55
N ARG A 329 -2.79 0.79 -5.28
CA ARG A 329 -4.12 1.27 -4.87
C ARG A 329 -4.37 2.69 -5.39
N ALA A 330 -3.45 3.62 -5.13
CA ALA A 330 -3.55 4.99 -5.62
C ALA A 330 -3.70 5.04 -7.16
N TYR A 331 -2.90 4.25 -7.88
CA TYR A 331 -3.01 4.16 -9.34
C TYR A 331 -4.38 3.63 -9.79
N ARG A 332 -4.85 2.53 -9.21
CA ARG A 332 -6.13 1.89 -9.59
C ARG A 332 -7.32 2.80 -9.37
N GLU A 333 -7.35 3.49 -8.23
CA GLU A 333 -8.39 4.45 -7.89
C GLU A 333 -8.34 5.70 -8.78
N ASP A 334 -7.14 6.17 -9.18
CA ASP A 334 -6.98 7.47 -9.85
C ASP A 334 -6.83 7.41 -11.36
N ARG A 335 -6.65 6.22 -11.96
CA ARG A 335 -6.31 6.07 -13.39
C ARG A 335 -7.31 6.69 -14.37
N ARG A 336 -8.60 6.77 -14.00
CA ARG A 336 -9.62 7.48 -14.81
C ARG A 336 -9.60 9.00 -14.57
N GLY A 337 -9.00 9.44 -13.47
CA GLY A 337 -8.88 10.83 -13.03
C GLY A 337 -10.18 11.41 -12.48
N TYR A 338 -10.06 12.59 -11.87
CA TYR A 338 -11.17 13.30 -11.24
C TYR A 338 -11.32 14.74 -11.72
N VAL A 339 -12.53 15.27 -11.56
CA VAL A 339 -12.81 16.70 -11.48
C VAL A 339 -13.19 17.03 -10.03
N ALA A 340 -12.33 17.79 -9.35
CA ALA A 340 -12.52 18.21 -7.97
C ALA A 340 -13.36 19.49 -7.88
N VAL A 341 -14.42 19.45 -7.08
CA VAL A 341 -15.45 20.49 -7.01
C VAL A 341 -15.28 21.34 -5.76
N GLY A 342 -15.34 22.67 -5.91
CA GLY A 342 -15.37 23.60 -4.76
C GLY A 342 -14.08 23.66 -3.93
N MET A 343 -12.97 23.14 -4.45
CA MET A 343 -11.71 23.08 -3.70
C MET A 343 -11.04 24.46 -3.60
N ARG A 344 -10.83 24.92 -2.36
CA ARG A 344 -10.07 26.15 -2.03
C ARG A 344 -8.69 26.13 -2.71
N LEU A 345 -8.26 27.27 -3.26
CA LEU A 345 -7.03 27.36 -4.07
C LEU A 345 -5.79 26.80 -3.36
N TRP A 346 -5.61 27.09 -2.07
CA TRP A 346 -4.45 26.62 -1.30
C TRP A 346 -4.41 25.09 -1.14
N LYS A 347 -5.56 24.40 -1.14
CA LYS A 347 -5.64 22.92 -1.07
C LYS A 347 -5.29 22.25 -2.41
N ARG A 348 -5.45 22.95 -3.53
CA ARG A 348 -5.34 22.36 -4.88
C ARG A 348 -3.98 21.72 -5.14
N ARG A 349 -2.88 22.32 -4.68
CA ARG A 349 -1.54 21.75 -4.84
C ARG A 349 -1.38 20.42 -4.11
N ALA A 350 -1.84 20.34 -2.86
CA ALA A 350 -1.77 19.12 -2.07
C ALA A 350 -2.68 18.03 -2.65
N LEU A 351 -3.88 18.39 -3.09
CA LEU A 351 -4.80 17.46 -3.75
C LEU A 351 -4.27 16.95 -5.10
N GLN A 352 -3.64 17.82 -5.89
CA GLN A 352 -2.98 17.43 -7.14
C GLN A 352 -1.81 16.47 -6.89
N GLN A 353 -1.12 16.59 -5.76
CA GLN A 353 -0.11 15.62 -5.34
C GLN A 353 -0.76 14.30 -4.88
N ALA A 354 -1.82 14.35 -4.08
CA ALA A 354 -2.46 13.14 -3.54
C ALA A 354 -3.20 12.30 -4.59
N PHE A 355 -3.90 12.94 -5.56
CA PHE A 355 -4.84 12.30 -6.48
C PHE A 355 -4.51 12.51 -7.97
N GLY A 356 -3.40 13.19 -8.27
CA GLY A 356 -3.08 13.63 -9.63
C GLY A 356 -1.95 12.87 -10.32
N HIS A 357 -1.48 11.76 -9.73
CA HIS A 357 -0.33 10.99 -10.22
C HIS A 357 -0.63 10.20 -11.50
N ALA A 358 -1.73 9.45 -11.52
CA ALA A 358 -2.08 8.62 -12.68
C ALA A 358 -2.64 9.47 -13.83
N ARG A 359 -3.51 10.43 -13.50
CA ARG A 359 -4.05 11.44 -14.42
C ARG A 359 -4.18 12.76 -13.66
N ARG A 360 -3.84 13.87 -14.32
CA ARG A 360 -3.90 15.21 -13.70
C ARG A 360 -5.30 15.48 -13.12
N LEU A 361 -5.34 16.00 -11.89
CA LEU A 361 -6.56 16.42 -11.22
C LEU A 361 -7.05 17.74 -11.85
N GLU A 362 -8.32 17.78 -12.22
CA GLU A 362 -8.95 19.00 -12.71
C GLU A 362 -9.78 19.64 -11.60
N PHE A 363 -9.95 20.96 -11.64
CA PHE A 363 -10.68 21.69 -10.61
C PHE A 363 -11.76 22.54 -11.24
N GLU A 364 -12.95 22.51 -10.65
CA GLU A 364 -14.09 23.34 -11.04
C GLU A 364 -14.80 23.86 -9.79
N ASN A 365 -15.44 25.02 -9.91
CA ASN A 365 -16.14 25.64 -8.78
C ASN A 365 -17.64 25.33 -8.77
N THR A 366 -18.27 25.19 -9.94
CA THR A 366 -19.71 24.97 -10.03
C THR A 366 -20.03 23.50 -10.33
N PRO A 367 -21.04 22.90 -9.67
CA PRO A 367 -21.45 21.52 -9.92
C PRO A 367 -21.73 21.21 -11.40
N ALA A 368 -22.49 22.08 -12.08
CA ALA A 368 -22.85 21.88 -13.49
C ALA A 368 -21.63 21.77 -14.42
N ARG A 369 -20.63 22.66 -14.26
CA ARG A 369 -19.39 22.62 -15.07
C ARG A 369 -18.54 21.40 -14.71
N ALA A 370 -18.47 21.05 -13.43
CA ALA A 370 -17.75 19.87 -12.99
C ALA A 370 -18.32 18.59 -13.62
N ILE A 371 -19.65 18.42 -13.61
CA ILE A 371 -20.35 17.27 -14.21
C ILE A 371 -20.11 17.23 -15.71
N ALA A 372 -20.30 18.35 -16.42
CA ALA A 372 -20.08 18.41 -17.87
C ALA A 372 -18.65 18.02 -18.25
N LYS A 373 -17.66 18.55 -17.52
CA LYS A 373 -16.24 18.25 -17.73
C LYS A 373 -15.89 16.80 -17.39
N ALA A 374 -16.45 16.28 -16.30
CA ALA A 374 -16.24 14.89 -15.89
C ALA A 374 -16.79 13.92 -16.93
N ARG A 375 -18.00 14.17 -17.47
CA ARG A 375 -18.58 13.39 -18.58
C ARG A 375 -17.71 13.45 -19.83
N ALA A 376 -17.35 14.64 -20.28
CA ALA A 376 -16.53 14.83 -21.49
C ALA A 376 -15.15 14.14 -21.37
N GLY A 377 -14.58 14.10 -20.16
CA GLY A 377 -13.27 13.52 -19.91
C GLY A 377 -13.27 12.04 -19.49
N GLY A 378 -14.44 11.41 -19.29
CA GLY A 378 -14.54 10.06 -18.70
C GLY A 378 -13.93 9.98 -17.30
N ARG A 379 -14.18 10.99 -16.46
CA ARG A 379 -13.62 11.15 -15.10
C ARG A 379 -14.70 10.98 -14.03
N GLY A 380 -14.26 10.66 -12.81
CA GLY A 380 -15.10 10.77 -11.62
C GLY A 380 -15.17 12.21 -11.07
N LEU A 381 -16.05 12.42 -10.10
CA LEU A 381 -16.13 13.65 -9.31
C LEU A 381 -15.43 13.46 -7.97
N LEU A 382 -14.78 14.52 -7.47
CA LEU A 382 -14.14 14.54 -6.16
C LEU A 382 -14.65 15.74 -5.36
N VAL A 383 -15.18 15.53 -4.17
CA VAL A 383 -15.77 16.59 -3.34
C VAL A 383 -15.32 16.44 -1.89
N TRP A 384 -15.15 17.55 -1.17
CA TRP A 384 -14.92 17.49 0.27
C TRP A 384 -16.20 17.05 0.96
N ALA A 385 -16.12 16.10 1.91
CA ALA A 385 -17.31 15.58 2.58
C ALA A 385 -18.13 16.69 3.25
N GLY A 386 -19.45 16.61 3.15
CA GLY A 386 -20.38 17.65 3.62
C GLY A 386 -20.51 18.87 2.69
N LYS A 387 -19.90 18.83 1.49
CA LYS A 387 -20.04 19.86 0.43
C LYS A 387 -20.66 19.31 -0.86
N GLU A 388 -21.25 18.13 -0.78
CA GLU A 388 -22.06 17.55 -1.83
C GLU A 388 -23.28 18.43 -2.12
N THR A 389 -23.69 18.48 -3.39
CA THR A 389 -24.94 19.13 -3.79
C THR A 389 -25.87 18.07 -4.39
N PRO A 390 -27.20 18.27 -4.37
CA PRO A 390 -28.15 17.34 -5.00
C PRO A 390 -27.80 17.05 -6.46
N GLU A 391 -27.29 18.05 -7.21
CA GLU A 391 -26.88 17.88 -8.60
C GLU A 391 -25.67 16.96 -8.75
N LEU A 392 -24.68 17.03 -7.84
CA LEU A 392 -23.53 16.12 -7.85
C LEU A 392 -23.97 14.68 -7.57
N CYS A 393 -24.83 14.50 -6.56
CA CYS A 393 -25.35 13.18 -6.18
C CYS A 393 -26.22 12.55 -7.28
N ALA A 394 -27.03 13.34 -7.96
CA ALA A 394 -27.90 12.88 -9.05
C ALA A 394 -27.19 12.75 -10.42
N SER A 395 -25.87 13.00 -10.49
CA SER A 395 -25.15 13.09 -11.77
C SER A 395 -24.95 11.76 -12.52
N GLY A 396 -25.10 10.62 -11.82
CA GLY A 396 -24.81 9.27 -12.34
C GLY A 396 -23.32 8.99 -12.54
N LEU A 397 -22.43 9.91 -12.17
CA LEU A 397 -20.97 9.73 -12.20
C LEU A 397 -20.47 9.16 -10.87
N PRO A 398 -19.34 8.43 -10.86
CA PRO A 398 -18.67 8.08 -9.61
C PRO A 398 -18.32 9.35 -8.80
N LEU A 399 -18.88 9.48 -7.60
CA LEU A 399 -18.66 10.61 -6.70
C LEU A 399 -17.85 10.15 -5.48
N ALA A 400 -16.61 10.64 -5.39
CA ALA A 400 -15.74 10.37 -4.25
C ALA A 400 -15.74 11.54 -3.27
N ARG A 401 -16.03 11.24 -2.01
CA ARG A 401 -15.95 12.15 -0.87
C ARG A 401 -14.58 12.05 -0.23
N ILE A 402 -13.90 13.18 -0.05
CA ILE A 402 -12.61 13.24 0.62
C ILE A 402 -12.72 13.96 1.94
N GLU A 403 -11.94 13.51 2.90
CA GLU A 403 -11.79 14.12 4.21
C GLU A 403 -10.37 13.87 4.73
N ASP A 404 -9.97 14.56 5.80
CA ASP A 404 -8.69 14.30 6.45
C ASP A 404 -8.64 12.86 7.04
N GLY A 405 -7.51 12.18 6.86
CA GLY A 405 -7.29 10.87 7.47
C GLY A 405 -6.98 10.94 8.98
N PHE A 406 -6.91 9.76 9.63
CA PHE A 406 -6.76 9.68 11.08
C PHE A 406 -5.33 9.98 11.59
N LEU A 407 -4.30 9.79 10.75
CA LEU A 407 -2.92 10.22 11.04
C LEU A 407 -2.58 11.42 10.14
N ARG A 408 -2.87 12.63 10.61
CA ARG A 408 -3.00 13.79 9.74
C ARG A 408 -1.71 14.61 9.60
N SER A 409 -1.16 15.12 10.70
CA SER A 409 -0.08 16.12 10.65
C SER A 409 0.67 16.30 11.99
N ARG A 410 1.80 17.03 11.96
CA ARG A 410 2.37 17.73 13.14
C ARG A 410 1.92 19.19 13.11
N GLY A 411 0.91 19.53 13.89
CA GLY A 411 0.22 20.82 13.89
C GLY A 411 -1.24 20.71 13.43
N LEU A 412 -2.01 21.75 13.77
CA LEU A 412 -3.45 21.84 13.47
C LEU A 412 -3.71 22.18 12.00
N GLY A 413 -4.87 21.75 11.49
CA GLY A 413 -5.34 22.10 10.16
C GLY A 413 -5.57 23.60 9.96
N ALA A 414 -5.90 24.31 11.05
CA ALA A 414 -6.01 25.77 11.09
C ALA A 414 -4.72 26.49 10.67
N ASN A 415 -3.55 25.85 10.84
CA ASN A 415 -2.25 26.40 10.44
C ASN A 415 -1.84 26.10 8.98
N LEU A 416 -2.78 25.63 8.15
CA LEU A 416 -2.56 25.29 6.74
C LEU A 416 -1.45 24.26 6.49
N VAL A 417 -1.24 23.34 7.46
CA VAL A 417 -0.34 22.20 7.28
C VAL A 417 -1.01 21.21 6.32
N PRO A 418 -0.37 20.88 5.17
CA PRO A 418 -0.93 19.89 4.24
C PRO A 418 -1.13 18.54 4.92
N PRO A 419 -2.26 17.86 4.69
CA PRO A 419 -2.50 16.55 5.28
C PRO A 419 -1.55 15.51 4.69
N LEU A 420 -0.98 14.67 5.56
CA LEU A 420 -0.20 13.49 5.16
C LEU A 420 -1.09 12.29 4.83
N SER A 421 -2.37 12.39 5.21
CA SER A 421 -3.37 11.34 5.04
C SER A 421 -4.71 11.94 4.63
N LEU A 422 -5.34 11.36 3.62
CA LEU A 422 -6.68 11.71 3.14
C LEU A 422 -7.48 10.43 2.96
N VAL A 423 -8.75 10.46 3.32
CA VAL A 423 -9.69 9.38 2.99
C VAL A 423 -10.36 9.67 1.65
N ARG A 424 -10.85 8.62 1.01
CA ARG A 424 -11.64 8.67 -0.22
C ARG A 424 -12.76 7.64 -0.07
N ASP A 425 -13.99 8.11 -0.04
CA ASP A 425 -15.18 7.29 0.19
C ASP A 425 -16.18 7.44 -0.96
N LEU A 426 -16.61 6.33 -1.55
CA LEU A 426 -17.56 6.29 -2.66
C LEU A 426 -19.01 6.10 -2.20
N GLN A 427 -19.22 5.60 -0.98
CA GLN A 427 -20.56 5.29 -0.47
C GLN A 427 -21.12 6.41 0.40
N GLY A 428 -20.32 6.89 1.35
CA GLY A 428 -20.73 7.87 2.35
C GLY A 428 -19.51 8.55 2.95
N ILE A 429 -19.42 8.66 4.27
CA ILE A 429 -18.22 9.14 4.94
C ILE A 429 -18.16 8.58 6.37
N TYR A 430 -16.96 8.27 6.87
CA TYR A 430 -16.76 7.54 8.13
C TYR A 430 -17.48 8.13 9.36
N TYR A 431 -17.70 9.45 9.41
CA TYR A 431 -18.28 10.10 10.57
C TYR A 431 -19.82 10.15 10.52
N ASP A 432 -20.44 9.86 9.37
CA ASP A 432 -21.90 9.95 9.20
C ASP A 432 -22.53 8.55 9.36
N PRO A 433 -23.19 8.25 10.48
CA PRO A 433 -23.84 6.96 10.69
C PRO A 433 -25.19 6.83 9.97
N ALA A 434 -25.72 7.88 9.32
CA ALA A 434 -26.98 7.77 8.60
C ALA A 434 -26.86 6.88 7.35
N HIS A 435 -25.67 6.83 6.75
CA HIS A 435 -25.41 6.10 5.50
C HIS A 435 -24.27 5.10 5.68
N ALA A 436 -24.26 4.04 4.85
CA ALA A 436 -23.11 3.15 4.77
C ALA A 436 -21.88 3.90 4.25
N SER A 437 -20.69 3.48 4.67
CA SER A 437 -19.41 4.04 4.20
C SER A 437 -18.46 2.93 3.75
N ASP A 438 -17.49 3.28 2.91
CA ASP A 438 -16.43 2.34 2.52
C ASP A 438 -15.67 1.82 3.75
N LEU A 439 -15.53 2.63 4.80
CA LEU A 439 -14.92 2.20 6.06
C LEU A 439 -15.76 1.14 6.78
N GLU A 440 -17.09 1.29 6.84
CA GLU A 440 -17.95 0.27 7.45
C GLU A 440 -17.84 -1.07 6.71
N ALA A 441 -17.76 -1.05 5.38
CA ALA A 441 -17.53 -2.25 4.58
C ALA A 441 -16.16 -2.90 4.87
N LEU A 442 -15.10 -2.09 5.03
CA LEU A 442 -13.77 -2.57 5.39
C LEU A 442 -13.70 -3.15 6.81
N ILE A 443 -14.45 -2.58 7.76
CA ILE A 443 -14.52 -3.09 9.15
C ILE A 443 -15.30 -4.41 9.20
N ALA A 444 -16.37 -4.53 8.41
CA ALA A 444 -17.19 -5.74 8.34
C ALA A 444 -16.54 -6.88 7.55
N ALA A 445 -15.51 -6.61 6.76
CA ALA A 445 -14.81 -7.61 5.97
C ALA A 445 -14.07 -8.63 6.86
N PRO A 446 -13.85 -9.86 6.36
CA PRO A 446 -13.02 -10.85 7.05
C PRO A 446 -11.62 -10.29 7.37
N ALA A 447 -10.96 -10.88 8.38
CA ALA A 447 -9.61 -10.50 8.76
C ALA A 447 -8.68 -10.49 7.53
N PRO A 448 -7.99 -9.38 7.23
CA PRO A 448 -7.16 -9.27 6.06
C PRO A 448 -5.90 -10.13 6.22
N ALA A 449 -5.33 -10.56 5.09
CA ALA A 449 -3.95 -11.03 5.10
C ALA A 449 -3.04 -9.91 5.65
N GLY A 450 -2.10 -10.25 6.53
CA GLY A 450 -1.18 -9.25 7.09
C GLY A 450 -1.53 -8.72 8.48
N ALA A 451 -2.19 -9.49 9.35
CA ALA A 451 -2.53 -9.08 10.73
C ALA A 451 -1.33 -8.50 11.51
N ARG A 452 -0.13 -9.06 11.29
CA ARG A 452 1.11 -8.57 11.91
C ARG A 452 1.48 -7.15 11.48
N ARG A 453 1.11 -6.72 10.27
CA ARG A 453 1.30 -5.33 9.84
C ARG A 453 0.49 -4.37 10.70
N ALA A 454 -0.79 -4.69 10.95
CA ALA A 454 -1.65 -3.89 11.82
C ALA A 454 -1.12 -3.86 13.26
N GLU A 455 -0.72 -5.01 13.79
CA GLU A 455 -0.09 -5.11 15.11
C GLU A 455 1.16 -4.24 15.23
N ASN A 456 2.09 -4.38 14.27
CA ASN A 456 3.33 -3.60 14.24
C ASN A 456 3.06 -2.09 14.13
N LEU A 457 2.06 -1.70 13.32
CA LEU A 457 1.68 -0.29 13.16
C LEU A 457 1.09 0.27 14.47
N VAL A 458 0.19 -0.47 15.13
CA VAL A 458 -0.37 -0.08 16.43
C VAL A 458 0.72 0.02 17.49
N HIS A 459 1.65 -0.93 17.52
CA HIS A 459 2.80 -0.88 18.42
C HIS A 459 3.68 0.36 18.15
N ALA A 460 3.98 0.65 16.88
CA ALA A 460 4.77 1.82 16.50
C ALA A 460 4.08 3.14 16.89
N LEU A 461 2.76 3.24 16.72
CA LEU A 461 1.97 4.40 17.14
C LEU A 461 2.01 4.62 18.65
N ARG A 462 1.81 3.56 19.43
CA ARG A 462 1.86 3.61 20.90
C ARG A 462 3.25 4.01 21.38
N LYS A 463 4.29 3.38 20.85
CA LYS A 463 5.69 3.67 21.19
C LYS A 463 6.09 5.11 20.87
N ALA A 464 5.64 5.63 19.74
CA ALA A 464 5.93 7.00 19.33
C ALA A 464 4.99 8.05 19.96
N ARG A 465 4.03 7.62 20.80
CA ARG A 465 2.99 8.46 21.43
C ARG A 465 2.27 9.37 20.42
N LEU A 466 2.02 8.87 19.21
CA LEU A 466 1.38 9.66 18.16
C LEU A 466 -0.14 9.77 18.36
N SER A 467 -0.68 10.90 17.92
CA SER A 467 -2.11 11.26 17.85
C SER A 467 -2.42 11.92 16.49
N LYS A 468 -3.65 12.34 16.22
CA LYS A 468 -4.04 13.01 14.96
C LYS A 468 -3.16 14.22 14.61
N TYR A 469 -2.86 15.08 15.60
CA TYR A 469 -2.23 16.39 15.37
C TYR A 469 -0.78 16.50 15.83
N ASN A 470 -0.26 15.59 16.66
CA ASN A 470 1.15 15.51 17.09
C ASN A 470 1.78 16.88 17.46
N ILE A 471 1.05 17.66 18.27
CA ILE A 471 1.43 19.00 18.73
C ILE A 471 2.32 18.85 19.97
N ALA A 472 3.30 19.75 20.15
CA ALA A 472 4.01 19.83 21.42
C ALA A 472 3.01 20.17 22.53
N ALA A 473 2.87 19.28 23.51
CA ALA A 473 1.93 19.44 24.60
C ALA A 473 2.67 19.64 25.93
N GLY A 474 2.01 20.30 26.88
CA GLY A 474 2.54 20.55 28.21
C GLY A 474 2.56 19.28 29.08
N PRO A 475 3.30 19.29 30.19
CA PRO A 475 3.26 18.22 31.17
C PRO A 475 1.83 18.02 31.70
N LEU A 476 1.54 16.81 32.17
CA LEU A 476 0.28 16.56 32.86
C LEU A 476 0.23 17.37 34.16
N PRO A 477 -0.91 17.99 34.50
CA PRO A 477 -1.13 18.50 35.85
C PRO A 477 -1.25 17.34 36.84
N ASP A 478 -1.13 17.62 38.13
CA ASP A 478 -1.42 16.63 39.18
C ASP A 478 -2.89 16.20 39.09
N LEU A 479 -3.09 14.91 38.81
CA LEU A 479 -4.43 14.34 38.64
C LEU A 479 -4.92 13.73 39.96
N PRO A 480 -6.16 14.02 40.40
CA PRO A 480 -6.70 13.46 41.63
C PRO A 480 -6.64 11.92 41.64
N ILE A 481 -6.45 11.34 42.82
CA ILE A 481 -6.41 9.88 43.01
C ILE A 481 -7.85 9.34 42.97
N GLY A 482 -8.04 8.23 42.29
CA GLY A 482 -9.34 7.56 42.15
C GLY A 482 -9.50 6.97 40.75
N HIS A 483 -10.71 6.51 40.45
CA HIS A 483 -11.07 6.03 39.11
C HIS A 483 -11.26 7.21 38.16
N ARG A 484 -10.40 7.34 37.15
CA ARG A 484 -10.29 8.52 36.28
C ARG A 484 -10.96 8.32 34.93
N ILE A 485 -11.85 9.24 34.58
CA ILE A 485 -12.57 9.28 33.31
C ILE A 485 -12.10 10.48 32.50
N LEU A 486 -11.50 10.25 31.33
CA LEU A 486 -11.19 11.33 30.39
C LEU A 486 -12.43 11.66 29.55
N VAL A 487 -12.79 12.95 29.53
CA VAL A 487 -13.83 13.51 28.66
C VAL A 487 -13.17 14.48 27.67
N PRO A 488 -12.97 14.07 26.40
CA PRO A 488 -12.40 14.94 25.38
C PRO A 488 -13.48 15.89 24.83
N GLY A 489 -13.28 17.18 25.04
CA GLY A 489 -14.06 18.22 24.40
C GLY A 489 -13.87 18.20 22.88
N GLN A 490 -14.91 18.61 22.17
CA GLN A 490 -14.98 18.64 20.72
C GLN A 490 -15.44 20.02 20.22
N VAL A 491 -15.25 20.28 18.94
CA VAL A 491 -15.86 21.43 18.27
C VAL A 491 -17.32 21.10 18.01
N GLU A 492 -18.26 21.85 18.60
CA GLU A 492 -19.69 21.49 18.61
C GLU A 492 -20.34 21.55 17.22
N ASP A 493 -19.81 22.38 16.31
CA ASP A 493 -20.22 22.41 14.91
C ASP A 493 -19.36 21.51 14.01
N ASP A 494 -18.72 20.47 14.56
CA ASP A 494 -18.07 19.44 13.74
C ASP A 494 -19.12 18.59 13.01
N ALA A 495 -18.83 18.20 11.77
CA ALA A 495 -19.73 17.36 10.98
C ALA A 495 -19.99 16.00 11.66
N SER A 496 -19.00 15.47 12.36
CA SER A 496 -19.10 14.23 13.14
C SER A 496 -20.06 14.34 14.32
N ILE A 497 -20.25 15.53 14.91
CA ILE A 497 -21.27 15.73 15.96
C ILE A 497 -22.63 15.91 15.31
N ARG A 498 -22.76 16.80 14.31
CA ARG A 498 -24.04 17.05 13.65
C ARG A 498 -24.71 15.80 13.08
N SER A 499 -23.91 14.85 12.58
CA SER A 499 -24.42 13.59 12.02
C SER A 499 -24.38 12.43 13.02
N GLY A 500 -23.40 12.42 13.92
CA GLY A 500 -23.11 11.28 14.78
C GLY A 500 -23.59 11.41 16.23
N ALA A 501 -24.08 12.55 16.68
CA ALA A 501 -24.48 12.79 18.08
C ALA A 501 -25.97 13.16 18.17
N PRO A 502 -26.88 12.19 18.23
CA PRO A 502 -28.33 12.44 18.15
C PRO A 502 -28.93 13.05 19.44
N ALA A 503 -28.30 12.85 20.60
CA ALA A 503 -28.79 13.32 21.89
C ALA A 503 -27.82 14.31 22.54
N GLU A 504 -26.70 13.84 23.10
CA GLU A 504 -25.66 14.70 23.64
C GLU A 504 -24.80 15.27 22.51
N CYS A 505 -25.10 16.50 22.08
CA CYS A 505 -24.39 17.18 20.98
C CYS A 505 -23.57 18.41 21.42
N THR A 506 -23.44 18.65 22.74
CA THR A 506 -22.62 19.72 23.32
C THR A 506 -21.62 19.17 24.33
N ASN A 507 -20.52 19.90 24.54
CA ASN A 507 -19.51 19.50 25.53
C ASN A 507 -20.07 19.48 26.96
N LEU A 508 -20.96 20.42 27.28
CA LEU A 508 -21.62 20.48 28.59
C LEU A 508 -22.56 19.28 28.79
N ALA A 509 -23.33 18.88 27.77
CA ALA A 509 -24.19 17.70 27.84
C ALA A 509 -23.37 16.40 28.03
N LEU A 510 -22.25 16.27 27.30
CA LEU A 510 -21.31 15.17 27.48
C LEU A 510 -20.77 15.11 28.93
N LEU A 511 -20.37 16.24 29.50
CA LEU A 511 -19.89 16.31 30.89
C LEU A 511 -20.98 15.97 31.89
N ALA A 512 -22.17 16.56 31.73
CA ALA A 512 -23.31 16.32 32.61
C ALA A 512 -23.70 14.84 32.61
N ARG A 513 -23.80 14.22 31.43
CA ARG A 513 -24.13 12.80 31.30
C ARG A 513 -23.05 11.90 31.88
N THR A 514 -21.78 12.24 31.66
CA THR A 514 -20.64 11.51 32.24
C THR A 514 -20.70 11.55 33.77
N ARG A 515 -20.93 12.72 34.39
CA ARG A 515 -21.06 12.83 35.85
C ARG A 515 -22.28 12.06 36.37
N GLN A 516 -23.41 12.14 35.67
CA GLN A 516 -24.65 11.47 36.07
C GLN A 516 -24.47 9.95 36.18
N GLU A 517 -23.82 9.32 35.21
CA GLU A 517 -23.57 7.86 35.22
C GLU A 517 -22.36 7.46 36.07
N ASN A 518 -21.51 8.41 36.48
CA ASN A 518 -20.27 8.16 37.22
C ASN A 518 -20.10 9.12 38.41
N PRO A 519 -21.00 9.07 39.42
CA PRO A 519 -21.03 10.07 40.49
C PRO A 519 -19.74 10.15 41.30
N ASN A 520 -19.07 9.01 41.52
CA ASN A 520 -17.89 8.90 42.38
C ASN A 520 -16.54 8.95 41.64
N SER A 521 -16.56 9.02 40.30
CA SER A 521 -15.35 9.00 39.49
C SER A 521 -14.71 10.38 39.38
N ILE A 522 -13.41 10.40 39.11
CA ILE A 522 -12.65 11.61 38.79
C ILE A 522 -12.84 11.94 37.31
N VAL A 523 -13.71 12.91 37.00
CA VAL A 523 -13.98 13.35 35.62
C VAL A 523 -12.97 14.42 35.23
N ILE A 524 -12.19 14.14 34.20
CA ILE A 524 -11.11 14.98 33.68
C ILE A 524 -11.55 15.52 32.32
N PHE A 525 -11.84 16.82 32.26
CA PHE A 525 -12.24 17.46 31.01
C PHE A 525 -11.01 17.96 30.26
N LYS A 526 -10.87 17.57 28.99
CA LYS A 526 -9.84 18.11 28.08
C LYS A 526 -10.51 18.92 26.98
N PRO A 527 -10.53 20.27 27.03
CA PRO A 527 -11.08 21.08 25.95
C PRO A 527 -10.38 20.83 24.61
N HIS A 528 -11.10 21.00 23.49
CA HIS A 528 -10.51 20.84 22.16
C HIS A 528 -9.51 21.97 21.87
N PRO A 529 -8.32 21.71 21.27
CA PRO A 529 -7.32 22.75 21.04
C PRO A 529 -7.83 23.93 20.19
N ASP A 530 -8.61 23.68 19.13
CA ASP A 530 -9.20 24.77 18.31
C ASP A 530 -10.24 25.62 19.06
N VAL A 531 -10.86 25.07 20.11
CA VAL A 531 -11.78 25.79 20.99
C VAL A 531 -10.99 26.62 22.01
N GLU A 532 -9.90 26.05 22.56
CA GLU A 532 -9.01 26.75 23.51
C GLU A 532 -8.43 28.04 22.91
N VAL A 533 -8.12 28.05 21.61
CA VAL A 533 -7.60 29.24 20.91
C VAL A 533 -8.69 30.16 20.34
N GLY A 534 -9.97 29.89 20.63
CA GLY A 534 -11.10 30.74 20.22
C GLY A 534 -11.43 30.72 18.72
N LEU A 535 -10.94 29.72 17.97
CA LEU A 535 -11.17 29.64 16.52
C LEU A 535 -12.50 28.99 16.15
N ARG A 536 -13.12 28.24 17.08
CA ARG A 536 -14.32 27.42 16.84
C ARG A 536 -15.26 27.38 18.05
N PRO A 537 -16.57 27.16 17.84
CA PRO A 537 -17.55 27.04 18.91
C PRO A 537 -17.36 25.75 19.71
N GLY A 538 -17.91 25.74 20.93
CA GLY A 538 -17.79 24.63 21.89
C GLY A 538 -17.07 24.97 23.18
N ALA A 539 -16.76 26.26 23.41
CA ALA A 539 -16.22 26.71 24.69
C ALA A 539 -17.28 26.51 25.77
N VAL A 540 -16.88 25.88 26.87
CA VAL A 540 -17.69 25.75 28.08
C VAL A 540 -17.05 26.64 29.13
N ASP A 541 -17.87 27.44 29.81
CA ASP A 541 -17.42 28.24 30.95
C ASP A 541 -16.81 27.34 32.04
N ASP A 542 -15.73 27.79 32.68
CA ASP A 542 -14.99 26.98 33.65
C ASP A 542 -15.84 26.61 34.86
N ALA A 543 -16.66 27.54 35.36
CA ALA A 543 -17.53 27.26 36.49
C ALA A 543 -18.56 26.20 36.10
N GLU A 544 -19.16 26.29 34.91
CA GLU A 544 -20.10 25.29 34.42
C GLU A 544 -19.46 23.92 34.17
N ALA A 545 -18.26 23.88 33.59
CA ALA A 545 -17.54 22.64 33.39
C ALA A 545 -17.17 21.97 34.72
N LEU A 546 -16.71 22.74 35.72
CA LEU A 546 -16.33 22.25 37.05
C LEU A 546 -17.52 21.80 37.92
N ARG A 547 -18.77 22.12 37.55
CA ARG A 547 -19.95 21.50 38.17
C ARG A 547 -20.02 20.00 37.91
N TYR A 548 -19.44 19.54 36.80
CA TYR A 548 -19.50 18.14 36.36
C TYR A 548 -18.11 17.48 36.34
N ALA A 549 -17.06 18.23 36.02
CA ALA A 549 -15.67 17.78 36.03
C ALA A 549 -14.98 18.05 37.37
N ASN A 550 -14.02 17.20 37.75
CA ASN A 550 -13.12 17.47 38.87
C ASN A 550 -11.97 18.39 38.48
N ILE A 551 -11.53 18.36 37.22
CA ILE A 551 -10.42 19.16 36.70
C ILE A 551 -10.55 19.42 35.20
N ILE A 552 -10.11 20.60 34.76
CA ILE A 552 -9.99 20.98 33.36
C ILE A 552 -8.50 20.99 32.99
N THR A 553 -8.12 20.23 31.95
CA THR A 553 -6.72 19.98 31.58
C THR A 553 -6.33 20.72 30.30
N ARG A 554 -6.08 22.02 30.39
CA ARG A 554 -5.72 22.82 29.20
C ARG A 554 -4.32 22.54 28.71
N ALA A 555 -4.13 22.56 27.38
CA ALA A 555 -2.83 22.30 26.72
C ALA A 555 -2.10 21.00 27.10
N ALA A 556 -2.74 20.09 27.84
CA ALA A 556 -2.19 18.81 28.25
C ALA A 556 -2.09 17.82 27.08
N ASP A 557 -1.09 16.93 27.12
CA ASP A 557 -0.91 15.88 26.12
C ASP A 557 -2.11 14.92 26.15
N PRO A 558 -2.92 14.84 25.08
CA PRO A 558 -4.08 13.95 25.05
C PRO A 558 -3.68 12.48 25.21
N ILE A 559 -2.50 12.08 24.74
CA ILE A 559 -2.02 10.70 24.88
C ILE A 559 -1.60 10.41 26.31
N ALA A 560 -0.94 11.36 26.97
CA ALA A 560 -0.61 11.22 28.38
C ALA A 560 -1.86 11.17 29.26
N LEU A 561 -2.89 11.94 28.93
CA LEU A 561 -4.19 11.88 29.60
C LEU A 561 -4.86 10.51 29.41
N ILE A 562 -4.87 9.97 28.18
CA ILE A 562 -5.40 8.61 27.93
C ILE A 562 -4.65 7.58 28.78
N ASP A 563 -3.32 7.65 28.83
CA ASP A 563 -2.51 6.69 29.59
C ASP A 563 -2.81 6.79 31.10
N ALA A 564 -2.98 8.00 31.62
CA ALA A 564 -3.19 8.30 33.03
C ALA A 564 -4.65 8.11 33.54
N CYS A 565 -5.62 7.96 32.62
CA CYS A 565 -7.02 7.69 32.93
C CYS A 565 -7.36 6.20 32.82
N ASP A 566 -8.40 5.76 33.50
CA ASP A 566 -8.87 4.37 33.49
C ASP A 566 -9.80 4.10 32.31
N GLU A 567 -10.59 5.09 31.88
CA GLU A 567 -11.47 5.00 30.71
C GLU A 567 -11.70 6.35 30.03
N VAL A 568 -12.29 6.31 28.83
CA VAL A 568 -12.64 7.51 28.04
C VAL A 568 -14.13 7.54 27.74
N TRP A 569 -14.75 8.69 27.95
CA TRP A 569 -16.15 8.96 27.61
C TRP A 569 -16.22 10.04 26.55
N THR A 570 -16.83 9.77 25.40
CA THR A 570 -16.79 10.66 24.23
C THR A 570 -18.14 10.67 23.50
N MET A 571 -18.43 11.75 22.76
CA MET A 571 -19.49 11.72 21.75
C MET A 571 -18.95 11.00 20.51
N THR A 572 -18.17 11.70 19.69
CA THR A 572 -17.67 11.20 18.39
C THR A 572 -16.19 11.46 18.14
N SER A 573 -15.46 11.94 19.15
CA SER A 573 -14.04 12.31 19.06
C SER A 573 -13.17 11.16 18.56
N LEU A 574 -12.17 11.45 17.72
CA LEU A 574 -11.16 10.46 17.36
C LEU A 574 -10.36 9.96 18.58
N LEU A 575 -10.33 10.72 19.69
CA LEU A 575 -9.65 10.30 20.92
C LEU A 575 -10.22 9.00 21.51
N GLY A 576 -11.50 8.68 21.28
CA GLY A 576 -12.04 7.37 21.65
C GLY A 576 -11.36 6.23 20.88
N PHE A 577 -11.14 6.38 19.57
CA PHE A 577 -10.36 5.39 18.80
C PHE A 577 -8.91 5.29 19.28
N GLU A 578 -8.26 6.43 19.55
CA GLU A 578 -6.88 6.44 20.08
C GLU A 578 -6.77 5.77 21.46
N ALA A 579 -7.84 5.81 22.26
CA ALA A 579 -7.96 5.11 23.54
C ALA A 579 -8.16 3.60 23.35
N LEU A 580 -8.99 3.18 22.38
CA LEU A 580 -9.13 1.77 22.01
C LEU A 580 -7.79 1.16 21.58
N LEU A 581 -7.02 1.85 20.72
CA LEU A 581 -5.68 1.41 20.32
C LEU A 581 -4.71 1.25 21.50
N ARG A 582 -5.01 1.91 22.63
CA ARG A 582 -4.25 1.85 23.88
C ARG A 582 -4.82 0.88 24.91
N GLY A 583 -5.86 0.12 24.54
CA GLY A 583 -6.49 -0.85 25.42
C GLY A 583 -7.30 -0.22 26.55
N LYS A 584 -7.70 1.05 26.41
CA LYS A 584 -8.57 1.72 27.39
C LYS A 584 -10.03 1.46 27.03
N PRO A 585 -10.89 1.13 28.01
CA PRO A 585 -12.34 1.09 27.80
C PRO A 585 -12.85 2.45 27.31
N VAL A 586 -13.81 2.40 26.39
CA VAL A 586 -14.42 3.60 25.79
C VAL A 586 -15.94 3.51 25.86
N THR A 587 -16.56 4.56 26.39
CA THR A 587 -18.01 4.77 26.36
C THR A 587 -18.35 5.84 25.32
N CYS A 588 -19.29 5.55 24.43
CA CYS A 588 -19.73 6.45 23.37
C CYS A 588 -21.17 6.94 23.63
N LEU A 589 -21.34 8.26 23.73
CA LEU A 589 -22.64 8.94 23.74
C LEU A 589 -23.09 9.36 22.33
N GLY A 590 -22.19 9.28 21.34
CA GLY A 590 -22.51 9.40 19.92
C GLY A 590 -22.22 8.09 19.18
N ILE A 591 -22.26 8.15 17.85
CA ILE A 591 -22.06 7.04 16.93
C ILE A 591 -20.85 7.32 16.03
N PRO A 592 -19.61 7.41 16.58
CA PRO A 592 -18.41 7.51 15.76
C PRO A 592 -18.21 6.24 14.92
N PHE A 593 -17.27 6.27 13.97
CA PHE A 593 -17.00 5.14 13.07
C PHE A 593 -16.66 3.83 13.80
N TYR A 594 -16.12 3.91 15.01
CA TYR A 594 -15.66 2.79 15.83
C TYR A 594 -16.70 2.29 16.86
N ALA A 595 -17.88 2.91 16.94
CA ALA A 595 -19.00 2.44 17.77
C ALA A 595 -19.88 1.41 17.04
N GLY A 596 -20.55 0.52 17.78
CA GLY A 596 -21.47 -0.49 17.25
C GLY A 596 -20.83 -1.82 16.86
N TRP A 597 -19.51 -1.94 16.99
CA TRP A 597 -18.75 -3.13 16.59
C TRP A 597 -18.44 -4.09 17.74
N GLY A 598 -18.88 -3.78 18.96
CA GLY A 598 -18.62 -4.56 20.18
C GLY A 598 -17.29 -4.24 20.88
N LEU A 599 -16.58 -3.19 20.44
CA LEU A 599 -15.33 -2.72 21.05
C LEU A 599 -15.53 -1.54 22.03
N THR A 600 -16.74 -0.97 22.08
CA THR A 600 -17.12 0.19 22.89
C THR A 600 -18.38 -0.12 23.71
N ARG A 601 -18.61 0.65 24.78
CA ARG A 601 -19.90 0.72 25.45
C ARG A 601 -20.72 1.84 24.81
N ASP A 602 -21.65 1.48 23.95
CA ASP A 602 -22.49 2.44 23.24
C ASP A 602 -23.73 2.78 24.07
N ARG A 603 -23.96 4.07 24.36
CA ARG A 603 -25.14 4.58 25.08
C ARG A 603 -26.26 5.05 24.17
N VAL A 604 -26.01 4.99 22.87
CA VAL A 604 -26.97 5.31 21.81
C VAL A 604 -27.16 4.09 20.91
N ALA A 605 -28.34 3.98 20.31
CA ALA A 605 -28.60 2.92 19.34
C ALA A 605 -27.69 3.10 18.11
N THR A 606 -26.91 2.07 17.80
CA THR A 606 -26.02 2.06 16.63
C THR A 606 -26.73 1.47 15.41
N PRO A 607 -26.31 1.81 14.17
CA PRO A 607 -26.93 1.27 12.97
C PRO A 607 -26.93 -0.27 12.96
N ALA A 608 -28.08 -0.89 12.67
CA ALA A 608 -28.24 -2.35 12.62
C ALA A 608 -27.28 -3.06 11.66
N ARG A 609 -26.80 -2.35 10.62
CA ARG A 609 -25.80 -2.86 9.67
C ARG A 609 -24.41 -3.06 10.28
N ARG A 610 -24.10 -2.49 11.45
CA ARG A 610 -22.85 -2.74 12.20
C ARG A 610 -22.96 -4.03 13.03
N SER A 611 -23.18 -5.15 12.36
CA SER A 611 -23.40 -6.45 12.99
C SER A 611 -22.12 -7.28 13.16
N ALA A 612 -21.07 -6.98 12.39
CA ALA A 612 -19.78 -7.65 12.53
C ALA A 612 -19.14 -7.39 13.91
N ARG A 613 -18.24 -8.28 14.32
CA ARG A 613 -17.52 -8.22 15.60
C ARG A 613 -16.00 -8.30 15.36
N PRO A 614 -15.41 -7.28 14.74
CA PRO A 614 -13.97 -7.23 14.52
C PRO A 614 -13.22 -7.15 15.86
N ASP A 615 -12.04 -7.74 15.92
CA ASP A 615 -11.09 -7.41 16.97
C ASP A 615 -10.47 -6.02 16.75
N LEU A 616 -9.69 -5.55 17.73
CA LEU A 616 -9.04 -4.25 17.67
C LEU A 616 -8.07 -4.10 16.49
N LEU A 617 -7.37 -5.18 16.11
CA LEU A 617 -6.39 -5.14 15.02
C LEU A 617 -7.06 -5.10 13.66
N GLN A 618 -8.21 -5.78 13.50
CA GLN A 618 -9.06 -5.66 12.32
C GLN A 618 -9.61 -4.25 12.17
N LEU A 619 -10.13 -3.64 13.25
CA LEU A 619 -10.56 -2.24 13.24
C LEU A 619 -9.39 -1.30 12.89
N ALA A 620 -8.21 -1.53 13.47
CA ALA A 620 -7.01 -0.75 13.20
C ALA A 620 -6.55 -0.88 11.74
N HIS A 621 -6.59 -2.09 11.17
CA HIS A 621 -6.28 -2.31 9.76
C HIS A 621 -7.24 -1.52 8.86
N ALA A 622 -8.55 -1.66 9.08
CA ALA A 622 -9.55 -0.95 8.29
C ALA A 622 -9.33 0.57 8.37
N ALA A 623 -9.19 1.10 9.59
CA ALA A 623 -9.09 2.54 9.83
C ALA A 623 -7.73 3.15 9.44
N LEU A 624 -6.61 2.44 9.58
CA LEU A 624 -5.27 3.03 9.43
C LEU A 624 -4.48 2.50 8.23
N ILE A 625 -4.90 1.43 7.58
CA ILE A 625 -4.19 0.82 6.44
C ILE A 625 -5.07 0.85 5.19
N ALA A 626 -6.27 0.28 5.28
CA ALA A 626 -7.11 0.02 4.12
C ALA A 626 -7.97 1.21 3.70
N TYR A 627 -8.46 2.02 4.64
CA TYR A 627 -9.34 3.15 4.33
C TYR A 627 -8.59 4.42 3.90
N PRO A 628 -7.68 4.99 4.72
CA PRO A 628 -6.95 6.20 4.35
C PRO A 628 -5.90 5.93 3.28
N ARG A 629 -5.60 6.98 2.51
CA ARG A 629 -4.43 7.07 1.65
C ARG A 629 -3.38 7.92 2.33
N TYR A 630 -2.11 7.57 2.15
CA TYR A 630 -1.00 8.34 2.68
C TYR A 630 -0.08 8.82 1.57
N PHE A 631 0.51 9.99 1.80
CA PHE A 631 1.42 10.63 0.87
C PHE A 631 2.64 11.14 1.62
N ASP A 632 3.83 10.76 1.16
CA ASP A 632 5.07 11.26 1.74
C ASP A 632 5.45 12.59 1.09
N PRO A 633 5.42 13.72 1.81
CA PRO A 633 5.69 15.03 1.23
C PRO A 633 7.18 15.22 0.87
N VAL A 634 8.06 14.33 1.35
CA VAL A 634 9.50 14.35 1.04
C VAL A 634 9.76 13.69 -0.31
N SER A 635 9.38 12.42 -0.45
CA SER A 635 9.57 11.67 -1.69
C SER A 635 8.58 12.07 -2.79
N ARG A 636 7.43 12.65 -2.39
CA ARG A 636 6.29 12.98 -3.25
C ARG A 636 5.66 11.75 -3.91
N HIS A 637 5.60 10.64 -3.18
CA HIS A 637 4.95 9.41 -3.60
C HIS A 637 3.81 9.02 -2.66
N PRO A 638 2.79 8.29 -3.17
CA PRO A 638 1.95 7.46 -2.33
C PRO A 638 2.83 6.57 -1.45
N CYS A 639 2.49 6.45 -0.18
CA CYS A 639 3.29 5.72 0.78
C CYS A 639 2.40 4.92 1.74
N PRO A 640 2.95 3.95 2.48
CA PRO A 640 2.20 3.25 3.51
C PRO A 640 2.22 4.04 4.85
N PRO A 641 1.25 3.81 5.77
CA PRO A 641 1.12 4.55 7.03
C PRO A 641 2.40 4.55 7.87
N GLU A 642 3.20 3.49 7.80
CA GLU A 642 4.46 3.33 8.51
C GLU A 642 5.48 4.42 8.11
N VAL A 643 5.41 4.93 6.87
CA VAL A 643 6.26 6.07 6.44
C VAL A 643 5.81 7.33 7.17
N VAL A 644 4.50 7.58 7.20
CA VAL A 644 3.93 8.76 7.88
C VAL A 644 4.19 8.71 9.38
N VAL A 645 4.04 7.56 10.03
CA VAL A 645 4.42 7.35 11.44
C VAL A 645 5.89 7.73 11.68
N ALA A 646 6.80 7.24 10.84
CA ALA A 646 8.22 7.59 10.97
C ALA A 646 8.47 9.10 10.78
N ARG A 647 7.83 9.73 9.77
CA ARG A 647 7.95 11.18 9.52
C ARG A 647 7.44 12.03 10.68
N LEU A 648 6.28 11.66 11.23
CA LEU A 648 5.66 12.32 12.37
C LEU A 648 6.53 12.16 13.63
N ALA A 649 7.05 10.96 13.89
CA ALA A 649 7.92 10.71 15.04
C ALA A 649 9.23 11.51 14.96
N THR A 650 9.93 11.49 13.82
CA THR A 650 11.24 12.17 13.70
C THR A 650 11.14 13.67 13.39
N GLY A 651 9.97 14.18 13.03
CA GLY A 651 9.77 15.59 12.64
C GLY A 651 10.41 15.98 11.30
N LYS A 652 10.81 14.99 10.48
CA LYS A 652 11.43 15.21 9.16
C LYS A 652 10.35 15.51 8.11
N LEU A 653 9.66 16.64 8.28
CA LEU A 653 8.63 17.12 7.35
C LEU A 653 9.06 18.44 6.70
N PRO A 654 8.69 18.67 5.43
CA PRO A 654 8.90 19.97 4.80
C PRO A 654 8.20 21.08 5.60
N LYS A 655 8.90 22.18 5.90
CA LYS A 655 8.31 23.33 6.59
C LYS A 655 7.32 24.05 5.67
N ALA A 656 6.22 24.55 6.23
CA ALA A 656 5.27 25.38 5.47
C ALA A 656 5.97 26.61 4.88
N GLY A 657 5.81 26.83 3.57
CA GLY A 657 6.37 27.98 2.87
C GLY A 657 5.89 29.32 3.45
N ALA A 658 6.66 30.39 3.27
CA ALA A 658 6.33 31.71 3.82
C ALA A 658 4.91 32.18 3.43
N ALA A 659 4.50 31.95 2.18
CA ALA A 659 3.16 32.26 1.68
C ALA A 659 2.04 31.53 2.45
N ASN A 660 2.22 30.25 2.79
CA ASN A 660 1.22 29.51 3.58
C ASN A 660 1.14 30.03 5.02
N ARG A 661 2.26 30.47 5.59
CA ARG A 661 2.28 31.08 6.94
C ARG A 661 1.56 32.43 6.96
N VAL A 662 1.73 33.25 5.92
CA VAL A 662 1.00 34.51 5.77
C VAL A 662 -0.49 34.24 5.55
N LEU A 663 -0.84 33.30 4.67
CA LEU A 663 -2.24 32.93 4.42
C LEU A 663 -2.92 32.36 5.67
N ALA A 664 -2.23 31.55 6.47
CA ALA A 664 -2.75 31.00 7.73
C ALA A 664 -3.01 32.12 8.76
N LYS A 665 -2.09 33.09 8.86
CA LYS A 665 -2.26 34.27 9.71
C LYS A 665 -3.44 35.13 9.26
N LEU A 666 -3.58 35.37 7.95
CA LEU A 666 -4.73 36.11 7.40
C LEU A 666 -6.04 35.35 7.63
N GLN A 667 -6.05 34.02 7.45
CA GLN A 667 -7.24 33.21 7.68
C GLN A 667 -7.64 33.17 9.16
N GLY A 668 -6.67 33.19 10.10
CA GLY A 668 -6.93 33.34 11.53
C GLY A 668 -7.45 34.73 11.91
N LEU A 669 -6.93 35.80 11.27
CA LEU A 669 -7.39 37.18 11.47
C LEU A 669 -8.81 37.43 10.91
N PHE A 670 -9.19 36.75 9.83
CA PHE A 670 -10.48 36.95 9.14
C PHE A 670 -11.51 35.83 9.39
N ALA A 671 -11.23 34.87 10.28
CA ALA A 671 -12.16 33.79 10.63
C ALA A 671 -13.51 34.29 11.19
N THR A 672 -13.57 35.54 11.65
CA THR A 672 -14.77 36.23 12.15
C THR A 672 -15.57 36.96 11.07
N THR A 673 -15.10 37.03 9.82
CA THR A 673 -15.80 37.77 8.74
C THR A 673 -16.44 36.85 7.68
N PRO A 674 -17.66 37.15 7.18
CA PRO A 674 -18.42 36.26 6.29
C PRO A 674 -17.78 35.99 4.93
N PHE A 675 -16.88 36.87 4.46
CA PHE A 675 -16.30 36.82 3.12
C PHE A 675 -15.31 35.65 2.88
N TRP A 676 -14.91 34.91 3.93
CA TRP A 676 -13.95 33.81 3.86
C TRP A 676 -14.52 32.42 4.22
N ARG A 677 -15.85 32.29 4.33
CA ARG A 677 -16.53 31.00 4.56
C ARG A 677 -16.60 30.14 3.29
#